data_AF-D3HS52-F1
#
_entry.id   AF-D3HS52-F1
#
_cell.length_a   1.000
_cell.length_b   1.000
_cell.length_c   1.000
_cell.angle_alpha   90.00
_cell.angle_beta   90.00
_cell.angle_gamma   90.00
#
_symmetry.space_group_name_H-M   'P 1'
#
loop_
_entity.id
_entity.type
_entity.pdbx_description
1 polymer ?
#
loop_
_entity_poly.entity_id
_entity_poly.type
_entity_poly.pdbx_seq_one_letter_code
_entity_poly.pdbx_strand_id
1 'polypeptide(L)'
;MSSFKISLSENANPRYIYVSPENVVHVMIPIISADQVGIGLDNTCQSVIALKDFFGRSHDSERKRSSCLHHLQDYKAQLEHDIQLLTECGKSTDAIRSRLSQVEFYISALGDVVNNHVGLLNGLNYVFPEYPQAFQNLIAQTDSNVYAMRLKPRTEDLMLRAHNPLFHVRRSDQPPSVFYNALINRFRQLIDFSKISSARDGFINLVKQKIYNKCNKSCPVTIGVFKRYLAGAFGECIPEINVRTSFCNDAHFSQALDNLSYSDEDEIKSDRELFELLDNLLSSFGNYEPSESSAFSTIRNEASLEQKIEKLSILTQFFLAEINIYAQSHRLLSEKYNFAQPLDSNVNFADQLARNVKEAVENGGEVEQALFKFINQNRSQFKLTRELTIQEQAQIKEKANVHFRSIKDSPHMDEFLVLDTEKQANARFYYHQGSICCDFTKWYEQTRLNAISNTGFSKAMRETSGMPAMLPTRDNSSIGFVTFEQKDLRRLIERSISENNFDKAKMLLLKVDNEYVFQKLGPDFFKQYSANSAAKALFNRLRANITSSQVSDLFNEIVVQRKQQLLLTPDMARSLYVAVQDRRELPIERVLKYGSADEVKMILNDLAVLGRNNNPESEGYQNIIDFEVSTAVNGNLLIEAPQQTVEKLQEIITRYRRSGHLAMIMSASIYKAVLDAYGSESDSYKIMQTLSNNFPGDPTPYKLIYALQLLGINIPEENIRYNNTKNTLEYKSDENANNGLPKKGGSGFIIDNIDPGQWRIIEEITEFHANRFVVSANLEQILHNQISQLQASNVLARYTSRKDKLEAALILLGIQFRRLDFDEGTNQFLLYANQEEQAKIKKIKDIFAGPDAFGIPFNNEDRQYTRNYTPGLIIPDRGQNLYELVEGIRLRQISPRFSTRRVAETGSGSIPQQFTNTTQRTSAPTSLYRGAMFQPPREERYSIPESTPRRGG
;
A
#
# COMPACT_ATOMS: atom_id res chain seq x y z
N MET A 1 -33.20 -11.95 29.20
CA MET A 1 -31.87 -12.41 29.67
C MET A 1 -30.84 -11.77 28.75
N SER A 2 -29.80 -11.14 29.29
CA SER A 2 -28.75 -10.49 28.50
C SER A 2 -27.72 -11.51 28.06
N SER A 3 -27.65 -11.74 26.75
CA SER A 3 -26.62 -12.58 26.14
C SER A 3 -25.47 -11.72 25.60
N PHE A 4 -24.25 -12.26 25.63
CA PHE A 4 -23.00 -11.62 25.26
C PHE A 4 -22.45 -12.25 24.00
N LYS A 5 -22.00 -11.45 23.05
CA LYS A 5 -21.32 -11.93 21.85
C LYS A 5 -19.81 -11.80 22.05
N ILE A 6 -19.09 -12.91 21.95
CA ILE A 6 -17.63 -12.93 21.92
C ILE A 6 -17.20 -13.06 20.47
N SER A 7 -16.39 -12.12 20.00
CA SER A 7 -15.87 -12.14 18.63
C SER A 7 -14.79 -13.21 18.48
N LEU A 8 -14.98 -14.13 17.53
CA LEU A 8 -13.95 -15.10 17.17
C LEU A 8 -12.79 -14.39 16.45
N SER A 9 -11.61 -15.00 16.47
CA SER A 9 -10.41 -14.49 15.78
C SER A 9 -10.38 -14.88 14.30
N GLU A 10 -11.14 -15.90 13.91
CA GLU A 10 -11.34 -16.34 12.54
C GLU A 10 -11.78 -15.18 11.64
N ASN A 11 -10.94 -14.86 10.65
CA ASN A 11 -11.26 -13.83 9.68
C ASN A 11 -12.43 -14.26 8.79
N ALA A 12 -13.49 -13.44 8.76
CA ALA A 12 -14.68 -13.66 7.93
C ALA A 12 -14.46 -13.47 6.42
N ASN A 13 -13.30 -12.92 6.02
CA ASN A 13 -12.91 -12.80 4.63
C ASN A 13 -11.40 -13.07 4.47
N PRO A 14 -10.95 -14.31 4.67
CA PRO A 14 -9.55 -14.66 4.52
C PRO A 14 -9.16 -14.63 3.03
N ARG A 15 -8.00 -14.04 2.71
CA ARG A 15 -7.55 -13.90 1.31
C ARG A 15 -7.35 -15.28 0.68
N TYR A 16 -7.86 -15.45 -0.54
CA TYR A 16 -7.86 -16.69 -1.33
C TYR A 16 -8.71 -17.84 -0.75
N ILE A 17 -9.35 -17.67 0.39
CA ILE A 17 -10.05 -18.75 1.08
C ILE A 17 -11.55 -18.46 1.02
N TYR A 18 -12.28 -19.39 0.43
CA TYR A 18 -13.73 -19.42 0.47
C TYR A 18 -14.17 -20.62 1.32
N VAL A 19 -15.04 -20.39 2.29
CA VAL A 19 -15.69 -21.48 3.03
C VAL A 19 -17.13 -21.56 2.57
N SER A 20 -17.56 -22.75 2.17
CA SER A 20 -18.94 -22.96 1.73
C SER A 20 -19.90 -23.10 2.92
N PRO A 21 -21.23 -22.95 2.70
CA PRO A 21 -22.24 -23.21 3.71
C PRO A 21 -22.13 -24.60 4.36
N GLU A 22 -21.62 -25.58 3.62
CA GLU A 22 -21.38 -26.97 4.04
C GLU A 22 -20.07 -27.15 4.82
N ASN A 23 -19.43 -26.05 5.22
CA ASN A 23 -18.18 -26.01 5.98
C ASN A 23 -16.99 -26.63 5.23
N VAL A 24 -16.94 -26.43 3.92
CA VAL A 24 -15.84 -26.91 3.06
C VAL A 24 -14.94 -25.75 2.70
N VAL A 25 -13.64 -25.95 2.89
CA VAL A 25 -12.62 -24.94 2.59
C VAL A 25 -12.18 -25.10 1.14
N HIS A 26 -12.32 -24.02 0.38
CA HIS A 26 -11.87 -23.87 -1.00
C HIS A 26 -10.75 -22.85 -1.04
N VAL A 27 -9.60 -23.24 -1.62
CA VAL A 27 -8.49 -22.32 -1.89
C VAL A 27 -8.61 -21.86 -3.34
N MET A 28 -8.91 -20.57 -3.52
CA MET A 28 -9.15 -19.92 -4.80
C MET A 28 -7.85 -19.33 -5.34
N ILE A 29 -7.28 -19.96 -6.36
CA ILE A 29 -6.06 -19.47 -7.02
C ILE A 29 -6.43 -18.34 -7.99
N PRO A 30 -5.95 -17.09 -7.80
CA PRO A 30 -6.22 -16.00 -8.72
C PRO A 30 -5.44 -16.21 -10.02
N ILE A 31 -6.16 -16.30 -11.13
CA ILE A 31 -5.58 -16.38 -12.47
C ILE A 31 -5.23 -14.98 -12.94
N ILE A 32 -6.16 -14.04 -12.77
CA ILE A 32 -6.03 -12.66 -13.21
C ILE A 32 -6.92 -11.77 -12.34
N SER A 33 -6.48 -10.54 -12.06
CA SER A 33 -7.33 -9.55 -11.38
C SER A 33 -8.52 -9.22 -12.28
N ALA A 34 -9.69 -9.02 -11.71
CA ALA A 34 -10.92 -8.83 -12.45
C ALA A 34 -11.92 -7.95 -11.71
N ASP A 35 -12.77 -7.28 -12.47
CA ASP A 35 -13.95 -6.60 -11.93
C ASP A 35 -15.08 -7.62 -11.66
N GLN A 36 -16.06 -7.24 -10.85
CA GLN A 36 -17.25 -8.03 -10.48
C GLN A 36 -18.06 -8.51 -11.68
N VAL A 37 -17.85 -7.92 -12.84
CA VAL A 37 -18.54 -8.22 -14.09
C VAL A 37 -17.87 -9.34 -14.87
N GLY A 38 -16.69 -9.81 -14.44
CA GLY A 38 -16.04 -11.00 -14.98
C GLY A 38 -15.04 -10.76 -16.11
N ILE A 39 -14.60 -9.53 -16.37
CA ILE A 39 -13.48 -9.25 -17.29
C ILE A 39 -12.17 -9.02 -16.52
N GLY A 40 -11.09 -9.61 -17.03
CA GLY A 40 -9.74 -9.42 -16.52
C GLY A 40 -9.24 -7.98 -16.72
N LEU A 41 -8.72 -7.38 -15.64
CA LEU A 41 -8.21 -6.02 -15.62
C LEU A 41 -6.71 -5.97 -15.93
N ASP A 42 -5.97 -6.99 -15.51
CA ASP A 42 -4.59 -7.17 -15.93
C ASP A 42 -4.58 -7.80 -17.33
N ASN A 43 -3.65 -7.39 -18.19
CA ASN A 43 -3.42 -8.05 -19.47
C ASN A 43 -1.93 -8.09 -19.79
N THR A 44 -1.57 -8.76 -20.90
CA THR A 44 -0.22 -8.77 -21.44
C THR A 44 0.84 -9.16 -20.39
N CYS A 45 1.83 -8.29 -20.15
CA CYS A 45 2.91 -8.53 -19.20
C CYS A 45 2.44 -8.64 -17.73
N GLN A 46 1.24 -8.16 -17.39
CA GLN A 46 0.71 -8.14 -16.02
C GLN A 46 -0.24 -9.31 -15.71
N SER A 47 -0.73 -10.05 -16.70
CA SER A 47 -1.77 -11.09 -16.51
C SER A 47 -1.45 -12.12 -15.44
N VAL A 48 -0.17 -12.44 -15.21
CA VAL A 48 0.25 -13.56 -14.35
C VAL A 48 0.76 -13.07 -12.98
N ILE A 49 0.67 -11.76 -12.68
CA ILE A 49 1.20 -11.19 -11.43
C ILE A 49 0.45 -11.74 -10.21
N ALA A 50 -0.89 -11.77 -10.25
CA ALA A 50 -1.69 -12.29 -9.13
C ALA A 50 -1.35 -13.74 -8.79
N LEU A 51 -1.09 -14.56 -9.81
CA LEU A 51 -0.66 -15.95 -9.67
C LEU A 51 0.74 -16.07 -9.06
N LYS A 52 1.67 -15.18 -9.48
CA LYS A 52 3.03 -15.11 -8.95
C LYS A 52 3.04 -14.75 -7.46
N ASP A 53 2.18 -13.81 -7.05
CA ASP A 53 1.99 -13.45 -5.65
C ASP A 53 1.38 -14.60 -4.83
N PHE A 54 0.36 -15.29 -5.37
CA PHE A 54 -0.29 -16.42 -4.72
C PHE A 54 0.71 -17.51 -4.30
N PHE A 55 1.60 -17.91 -5.21
CA PHE A 55 2.61 -18.94 -4.96
C PHE A 55 3.89 -18.44 -4.26
N GLY A 56 3.94 -17.17 -3.85
CA GLY A 56 5.11 -16.63 -3.14
C GLY A 56 6.35 -16.46 -4.05
N ARG A 57 6.16 -16.32 -5.36
CA ARG A 57 7.26 -16.19 -6.35
C ARG A 57 7.58 -14.74 -6.71
N SER A 58 6.81 -13.80 -6.19
CA SER A 58 7.07 -12.37 -6.32
C SER A 58 8.09 -11.94 -5.28
N HIS A 59 9.07 -11.12 -5.67
CA HIS A 59 10.09 -10.60 -4.75
C HIS A 59 9.46 -9.86 -3.55
N ASP A 60 8.30 -9.24 -3.75
CA ASP A 60 7.55 -8.56 -2.70
C ASP A 60 6.78 -9.51 -1.79
N SER A 61 6.38 -10.68 -2.29
CA SER A 61 5.51 -11.60 -1.55
C SER A 61 6.19 -12.24 -0.35
N GLU A 62 7.48 -12.55 -0.43
CA GLU A 62 8.28 -13.02 0.71
C GLU A 62 8.48 -11.92 1.76
N ARG A 63 8.72 -10.67 1.31
CA ARG A 63 8.91 -9.53 2.21
C ARG A 63 7.63 -9.12 2.93
N LYS A 64 6.50 -9.14 2.21
CA LYS A 64 5.18 -8.70 2.70
C LYS A 64 4.35 -9.84 3.29
N ARG A 65 4.84 -11.09 3.27
CA ARG A 65 4.10 -12.29 3.67
C ARG A 65 2.72 -12.40 3.00
N SER A 66 2.65 -12.12 1.70
CA SER A 66 1.37 -12.00 0.96
C SER A 66 0.99 -13.23 0.13
N SER A 67 1.77 -14.32 0.19
CA SER A 67 1.45 -15.57 -0.50
C SER A 67 0.27 -16.28 0.16
N CYS A 68 -0.40 -17.17 -0.57
CA CYS A 68 -1.46 -18.02 -0.01
C CYS A 68 -0.98 -18.87 1.17
N LEU A 69 0.26 -19.39 1.13
CA LEU A 69 0.81 -20.20 2.23
C LEU A 69 0.85 -19.42 3.56
N HIS A 70 1.33 -18.18 3.53
CA HIS A 70 1.31 -17.26 4.69
C HIS A 70 -0.12 -17.00 5.17
N HIS A 71 -1.06 -16.69 4.27
CA HIS A 71 -2.46 -16.45 4.65
C HIS A 71 -3.15 -17.68 5.25
N LEU A 72 -2.85 -18.89 4.74
CA LEU A 72 -3.33 -20.14 5.32
C LEU A 72 -2.75 -20.40 6.71
N GLN A 73 -1.46 -20.08 6.94
CA GLN A 73 -0.83 -20.19 8.26
C GLN A 73 -1.45 -19.23 9.28
N ASP A 74 -1.69 -17.98 8.88
CA ASP A 74 -2.38 -17.00 9.73
C ASP A 74 -3.80 -17.44 10.05
N TYR A 75 -4.54 -17.94 9.05
CA TYR A 75 -5.89 -18.46 9.23
C TYR A 75 -5.90 -19.69 10.14
N LYS A 76 -4.94 -20.62 9.97
CA LYS A 76 -4.74 -21.75 10.89
C LYS A 76 -4.57 -21.28 12.34
N ALA A 77 -3.69 -20.30 12.59
CA ALA A 77 -3.45 -19.78 13.94
C ALA A 77 -4.72 -19.16 14.56
N GLN A 78 -5.55 -18.51 13.74
CA GLN A 78 -6.86 -18.00 14.17
C GLN A 78 -7.81 -19.14 14.56
N LEU A 79 -7.93 -20.18 13.73
CA LEU A 79 -8.76 -21.35 14.02
C LEU A 79 -8.30 -22.08 15.29
N GLU A 80 -6.99 -22.27 15.48
CA GLU A 80 -6.42 -22.89 16.69
C GLU A 80 -6.76 -22.08 17.95
N HIS A 81 -6.62 -20.75 17.88
CA HIS A 81 -7.00 -19.85 18.96
C HIS A 81 -8.49 -19.95 19.30
N ASP A 82 -9.35 -20.00 18.28
CA ASP A 82 -10.80 -20.09 18.50
C ASP A 82 -11.22 -21.47 19.02
N ILE A 83 -10.58 -22.55 18.58
CA ILE A 83 -10.78 -23.89 19.14
C ILE A 83 -10.41 -23.88 20.62
N GLN A 84 -9.29 -23.26 21.00
CA GLN A 84 -8.89 -23.14 22.39
C GLN A 84 -9.96 -22.39 23.19
N LEU A 85 -10.36 -21.19 22.74
CA LEU A 85 -11.39 -20.37 23.37
C LEU A 85 -12.70 -21.15 23.54
N LEU A 86 -13.20 -21.80 22.50
CA LEU A 86 -14.47 -22.52 22.53
C LEU A 86 -14.43 -23.79 23.37
N THR A 87 -13.32 -24.53 23.33
CA THR A 87 -13.10 -25.71 24.20
C THR A 87 -13.13 -25.29 25.66
N GLU A 88 -12.42 -24.21 25.99
CA GLU A 88 -12.38 -23.63 27.32
C GLU A 88 -13.75 -23.12 27.81
N CYS A 89 -14.62 -22.77 26.87
CA CYS A 89 -16.01 -22.33 27.07
C CYS A 89 -17.05 -23.47 27.05
N GLY A 90 -16.63 -24.72 26.82
CA GLY A 90 -17.55 -25.86 26.69
C GLY A 90 -18.50 -25.76 25.49
N LYS A 91 -18.10 -25.04 24.43
CA LYS A 91 -18.86 -24.91 23.17
C LYS A 91 -18.35 -25.94 22.15
N SER A 92 -19.22 -26.35 21.21
CA SER A 92 -18.80 -27.25 20.13
C SER A 92 -17.71 -26.58 19.28
N THR A 93 -16.69 -27.37 18.95
CA THR A 93 -15.57 -26.97 18.09
C THR A 93 -15.53 -27.77 16.79
N ASP A 94 -16.54 -28.60 16.53
CA ASP A 94 -16.50 -29.62 15.47
C ASP A 94 -16.37 -28.99 14.08
N ALA A 95 -17.10 -27.92 13.82
CA ALA A 95 -17.02 -27.18 12.56
C ALA A 95 -15.63 -26.53 12.37
N ILE A 96 -15.09 -25.87 13.39
CA ILE A 96 -13.78 -25.19 13.33
C ILE A 96 -12.64 -26.21 13.19
N ARG A 97 -12.70 -27.34 13.92
CA ARG A 97 -11.75 -28.44 13.78
C ARG A 97 -11.78 -29.08 12.41
N SER A 98 -12.98 -29.23 11.83
CA SER A 98 -13.13 -29.70 10.45
C SER A 98 -12.49 -28.74 9.45
N ARG A 99 -12.64 -27.42 9.61
CA ARG A 99 -11.95 -26.42 8.79
C ARG A 99 -10.44 -26.45 8.99
N LEU A 100 -9.98 -26.51 10.24
CA LEU A 100 -8.55 -26.58 10.57
C LEU A 100 -7.87 -27.76 9.87
N SER A 101 -8.48 -28.95 9.91
CA SER A 101 -7.95 -30.13 9.23
C SER A 101 -7.85 -29.96 7.70
N GLN A 102 -8.82 -29.27 7.09
CA GLN A 102 -8.78 -28.93 5.66
C GLN A 102 -7.69 -27.90 5.34
N VAL A 103 -7.54 -26.87 6.17
CA VAL A 103 -6.50 -25.83 6.03
C VAL A 103 -5.10 -26.44 6.16
N GLU A 104 -4.88 -27.32 7.14
CA GLU A 104 -3.62 -28.03 7.32
C GLU A 104 -3.26 -28.88 6.10
N PHE A 105 -4.25 -29.52 5.49
CA PHE A 105 -4.07 -30.23 4.24
C PHE A 105 -3.61 -29.29 3.11
N TYR A 106 -4.27 -28.14 2.92
CA TYR A 106 -3.86 -27.17 1.88
C TYR A 106 -2.47 -26.59 2.14
N ILE A 107 -2.10 -26.31 3.40
CA ILE A 107 -0.74 -25.87 3.76
C ILE A 107 0.29 -26.91 3.33
N SER A 108 0.02 -28.20 3.61
CA SER A 108 0.90 -29.29 3.23
C SER A 108 1.00 -29.43 1.70
N ALA A 109 -0.14 -29.48 1.00
CA ALA A 109 -0.18 -29.64 -0.45
C ALA A 109 0.45 -28.47 -1.20
N LEU A 110 0.19 -27.23 -0.78
CA LEU A 110 0.79 -26.04 -1.38
C LEU A 110 2.28 -25.95 -1.08
N GLY A 111 2.69 -26.30 0.14
CA GLY A 111 4.10 -26.38 0.53
C GLY A 111 4.88 -27.42 -0.30
N ASP A 112 4.28 -28.58 -0.56
CA ASP A 112 4.86 -29.63 -1.39
C ASP A 112 5.01 -29.16 -2.86
N VAL A 113 3.99 -28.53 -3.42
CA VAL A 113 4.05 -27.92 -4.75
C VAL A 113 5.18 -26.89 -4.86
N VAL A 114 5.29 -25.99 -3.88
CA VAL A 114 6.26 -24.89 -3.90
C VAL A 114 7.69 -25.39 -3.68
N ASN A 115 7.90 -26.41 -2.85
CA ASN A 115 9.24 -26.84 -2.45
C ASN A 115 9.75 -28.05 -3.24
N ASN A 116 8.89 -29.02 -3.54
CA ASN A 116 9.27 -30.31 -4.11
C ASN A 116 8.89 -30.44 -5.60
N HIS A 117 7.92 -29.66 -6.07
CA HIS A 117 7.44 -29.68 -7.46
C HIS A 117 7.57 -28.34 -8.17
N VAL A 118 8.69 -27.63 -7.93
CA VAL A 118 9.00 -26.31 -8.51
C VAL A 118 8.83 -26.27 -10.04
N GLY A 119 9.13 -27.39 -10.72
CA GLY A 119 8.97 -27.53 -12.16
C GLY A 119 7.56 -27.23 -12.68
N LEU A 120 6.52 -27.46 -11.87
CA LEU A 120 5.13 -27.13 -12.19
C LEU A 120 4.88 -25.62 -12.27
N LEU A 121 5.74 -24.81 -11.64
CA LEU A 121 5.60 -23.36 -11.52
C LEU A 121 6.67 -22.58 -12.31
N ASN A 122 7.48 -23.25 -13.15
CA ASN A 122 8.61 -22.64 -13.85
C ASN A 122 8.23 -21.37 -14.64
N GLY A 123 7.04 -21.34 -15.24
CA GLY A 123 6.53 -20.17 -15.96
C GLY A 123 6.46 -18.89 -15.11
N LEU A 124 6.32 -19.00 -13.78
CA LEU A 124 6.23 -17.86 -12.87
C LEU A 124 7.58 -17.22 -12.53
N ASN A 125 8.68 -17.94 -12.79
CA ASN A 125 10.03 -17.49 -12.43
C ASN A 125 10.62 -16.48 -13.43
N TYR A 126 10.01 -16.32 -14.61
CA TYR A 126 10.47 -15.36 -15.60
C TYR A 126 10.20 -13.90 -15.16
N VAL A 127 10.99 -12.98 -15.70
CA VAL A 127 10.76 -11.52 -15.58
C VAL A 127 9.37 -11.17 -16.10
N PHE A 128 9.00 -11.81 -17.21
CA PHE A 128 7.71 -11.75 -17.85
C PHE A 128 7.02 -13.12 -17.66
N PRO A 129 6.31 -13.33 -16.55
CA PRO A 129 5.80 -14.65 -16.18
C PRO A 129 4.75 -15.16 -17.16
N GLU A 130 4.71 -16.48 -17.35
CA GLU A 130 3.75 -17.20 -18.18
C GLU A 130 2.87 -18.09 -17.31
N TYR A 131 1.64 -18.35 -17.77
CA TYR A 131 0.76 -19.30 -17.09
C TYR A 131 1.38 -20.70 -17.10
N PRO A 132 1.49 -21.37 -15.94
CA PRO A 132 1.84 -22.78 -15.88
C PRO A 132 0.95 -23.66 -16.78
N GLN A 133 1.51 -24.73 -17.35
CA GLN A 133 0.82 -25.62 -18.30
C GLN A 133 -0.51 -26.14 -17.76
N ALA A 134 -0.60 -26.45 -16.47
CA ALA A 134 -1.83 -26.90 -15.83
C ALA A 134 -2.98 -25.87 -15.96
N PHE A 135 -2.70 -24.57 -15.84
CA PHE A 135 -3.70 -23.52 -16.08
C PHE A 135 -4.05 -23.38 -17.55
N GLN A 136 -3.06 -23.45 -18.43
CA GLN A 136 -3.29 -23.40 -19.88
C GLN A 136 -4.24 -24.53 -20.31
N ASN A 137 -4.06 -25.73 -19.75
CA ASN A 137 -4.92 -26.88 -20.01
C ASN A 137 -6.36 -26.61 -19.55
N LEU A 138 -6.56 -26.04 -18.35
CA LEU A 138 -7.90 -25.70 -17.84
C LEU A 138 -8.59 -24.65 -18.70
N ILE A 139 -7.87 -23.60 -19.11
CA ILE A 139 -8.40 -22.54 -19.97
C ILE A 139 -8.77 -23.10 -21.35
N ALA A 140 -7.95 -24.01 -21.89
CA ALA A 140 -8.12 -24.56 -23.23
C ALA A 140 -9.22 -25.63 -23.35
N GLN A 141 -9.73 -26.16 -22.23
CA GLN A 141 -10.78 -27.19 -22.23
C GLN A 141 -12.06 -26.69 -22.93
N THR A 142 -12.72 -27.60 -23.65
CA THR A 142 -13.90 -27.29 -24.48
C THR A 142 -15.10 -26.78 -23.67
N ASP A 143 -15.21 -27.23 -22.42
CA ASP A 143 -16.25 -26.86 -21.49
C ASP A 143 -15.79 -25.80 -20.46
N SER A 144 -14.65 -25.14 -20.68
CA SER A 144 -14.22 -23.97 -19.90
C SER A 144 -15.33 -22.89 -19.87
N ASN A 145 -15.41 -22.15 -18.76
CA ASN A 145 -16.25 -20.95 -18.63
C ASN A 145 -15.42 -19.66 -18.62
N VAL A 146 -14.12 -19.72 -18.90
CA VAL A 146 -13.29 -18.54 -19.19
C VAL A 146 -12.86 -18.59 -20.66
N TYR A 147 -12.92 -17.44 -21.32
CA TYR A 147 -12.57 -17.29 -22.72
C TYR A 147 -11.58 -16.16 -22.88
N ALA A 148 -10.63 -16.34 -23.79
CA ALA A 148 -9.69 -15.31 -24.17
C ALA A 148 -10.11 -14.66 -25.49
N MET A 149 -9.96 -13.35 -25.57
CA MET A 149 -10.00 -12.60 -26.83
C MET A 149 -8.63 -11.96 -27.08
N ARG A 150 -8.24 -11.86 -28.35
CA ARG A 150 -7.03 -11.20 -28.80
C ARG A 150 -7.36 -10.23 -29.93
N LEU A 151 -7.16 -8.96 -29.67
CA LEU A 151 -7.43 -7.89 -30.62
C LEU A 151 -6.14 -7.50 -31.34
N LYS A 152 -6.28 -6.65 -32.34
CA LYS A 152 -5.17 -6.05 -33.08
C LYS A 152 -5.26 -4.52 -32.96
N PRO A 153 -4.59 -3.92 -31.97
CA PRO A 153 -4.36 -2.49 -31.95
C PRO A 153 -3.25 -2.10 -32.95
N ARG A 154 -3.14 -0.82 -33.28
CA ARG A 154 -2.06 -0.26 -34.13
C ARG A 154 -0.67 -0.52 -33.54
N THR A 155 -0.54 -0.30 -32.24
CA THR A 155 0.68 -0.55 -31.48
C THR A 155 0.47 -1.83 -30.69
N GLU A 156 1.00 -2.93 -31.22
CA GLU A 156 0.85 -4.27 -30.66
C GLU A 156 1.81 -4.50 -29.49
N ASP A 157 1.31 -5.06 -28.39
CA ASP A 157 2.16 -5.69 -27.37
C ASP A 157 2.52 -7.12 -27.79
N LEU A 158 3.80 -7.47 -27.72
CA LEU A 158 4.27 -8.83 -28.03
C LEU A 158 4.13 -9.79 -26.85
N MET A 159 3.92 -9.27 -25.63
CA MET A 159 3.90 -10.03 -24.37
C MET A 159 2.51 -10.57 -24.04
N LEU A 160 1.93 -11.35 -24.95
CA LEU A 160 0.62 -11.98 -24.77
C LEU A 160 0.71 -13.22 -23.87
N ARG A 161 -0.33 -13.48 -23.08
CA ARG A 161 -0.39 -14.58 -22.10
C ARG A 161 -1.56 -15.52 -22.32
N ALA A 162 -2.61 -15.05 -22.98
CA ALA A 162 -3.73 -15.92 -23.27
C ALA A 162 -3.41 -16.84 -24.45
N HIS A 163 -3.21 -18.14 -24.17
CA HIS A 163 -3.03 -19.16 -25.21
C HIS A 163 -4.38 -19.59 -25.77
N ASN A 164 -4.43 -19.89 -27.08
CA ASN A 164 -5.62 -20.35 -27.81
C ASN A 164 -6.88 -19.47 -27.63
N PRO A 165 -6.79 -18.15 -27.89
CA PRO A 165 -7.93 -17.24 -27.78
C PRO A 165 -9.09 -17.67 -28.70
N LEU A 166 -10.32 -17.63 -28.15
CA LEU A 166 -11.54 -17.97 -28.87
C LEU A 166 -11.77 -17.00 -30.04
N PHE A 167 -11.58 -15.70 -29.77
CA PHE A 167 -11.56 -14.67 -30.79
C PHE A 167 -10.14 -14.17 -30.99
N HIS A 168 -9.63 -14.16 -32.22
CA HIS A 168 -8.34 -13.54 -32.52
C HIS A 168 -8.25 -12.96 -33.92
N VAL A 169 -7.78 -11.72 -34.02
CA VAL A 169 -7.43 -11.07 -35.29
C VAL A 169 -5.95 -11.31 -35.60
N ARG A 170 -5.58 -11.45 -36.88
CA ARG A 170 -4.17 -11.65 -37.27
C ARG A 170 -3.28 -10.47 -36.82
N ARG A 171 -2.11 -10.78 -36.26
CA ARG A 171 -1.17 -9.79 -35.74
C ARG A 171 0.07 -9.68 -36.64
N SER A 172 1.02 -8.81 -36.29
CA SER A 172 2.17 -8.47 -37.15
C SER A 172 3.15 -9.62 -37.34
N ASP A 173 3.09 -10.64 -36.49
CA ASP A 173 3.80 -11.92 -36.61
C ASP A 173 3.21 -12.87 -37.66
N GLN A 174 2.05 -12.52 -38.22
CA GLN A 174 1.30 -13.28 -39.22
C GLN A 174 1.16 -12.48 -40.52
N PRO A 175 0.64 -13.08 -41.62
CA PRO A 175 0.27 -12.31 -42.80
C PRO A 175 -0.63 -11.12 -42.41
N PRO A 176 -0.47 -9.94 -43.04
CA PRO A 176 -1.18 -8.73 -42.67
C PRO A 176 -2.67 -8.99 -42.48
N SER A 177 -3.22 -8.51 -41.36
CA SER A 177 -4.65 -8.66 -41.09
C SER A 177 -5.46 -7.93 -42.14
N VAL A 178 -6.14 -8.71 -42.97
CA VAL A 178 -7.10 -8.22 -43.95
C VAL A 178 -8.23 -7.50 -43.23
N PHE A 179 -8.67 -8.04 -42.10
CA PHE A 179 -9.77 -7.48 -41.34
C PHE A 179 -9.45 -6.09 -40.77
N TYR A 180 -8.35 -5.96 -40.01
CA TYR A 180 -7.94 -4.68 -39.44
C TYR A 180 -7.66 -3.63 -40.52
N ASN A 181 -6.98 -4.01 -41.61
CA ASN A 181 -6.69 -3.08 -42.69
C ASN A 181 -7.98 -2.58 -43.35
N ALA A 182 -9.00 -3.44 -43.53
CA ALA A 182 -10.30 -3.01 -44.03
C ALA A 182 -10.97 -2.00 -43.09
N LEU A 183 -10.97 -2.26 -41.76
CA LEU A 183 -11.49 -1.32 -40.77
C LEU A 183 -10.79 0.04 -40.86
N ILE A 184 -9.46 0.07 -40.76
CA ILE A 184 -8.68 1.31 -40.78
C ILE A 184 -8.86 2.07 -42.11
N ASN A 185 -8.84 1.37 -43.24
CA ASN A 185 -9.00 2.01 -44.55
C ASN A 185 -10.39 2.64 -44.74
N ARG A 186 -11.45 2.01 -44.22
CA ARG A 186 -12.80 2.57 -44.28
C ARG A 186 -13.00 3.67 -43.26
N PHE A 187 -12.49 3.52 -42.04
CA PHE A 187 -12.68 4.52 -40.99
C PHE A 187 -11.89 5.80 -41.23
N ARG A 188 -10.76 5.75 -41.96
CA ARG A 188 -10.08 6.97 -42.46
C ARG A 188 -10.92 7.83 -43.39
N GLN A 189 -11.98 7.28 -43.98
CA GLN A 189 -12.91 8.02 -44.84
C GLN A 189 -14.00 8.73 -44.04
N LEU A 190 -14.07 8.51 -42.71
CA LEU A 190 -14.99 9.23 -41.83
C LEU A 190 -14.47 10.64 -41.59
N ILE A 191 -15.27 11.63 -41.97
CA ILE A 191 -14.96 13.05 -41.77
C ILE A 191 -15.54 13.56 -40.46
N ASP A 192 -16.61 12.93 -39.97
CA ASP A 192 -17.39 13.40 -38.83
C ASP A 192 -17.77 12.27 -37.87
N PHE A 193 -17.06 12.21 -36.74
CA PHE A 193 -17.34 11.28 -35.64
C PHE A 193 -18.38 11.83 -34.66
N SER A 194 -18.83 13.08 -34.82
CA SER A 194 -19.88 13.66 -33.96
C SER A 194 -21.23 12.99 -34.16
N LYS A 195 -21.41 12.25 -35.27
CA LYS A 195 -22.62 11.49 -35.57
C LYS A 195 -22.74 10.18 -34.78
N ILE A 196 -21.65 9.61 -34.26
CA ILE A 196 -21.72 8.41 -33.41
C ILE A 196 -22.57 8.77 -32.20
N SER A 197 -23.74 8.19 -32.00
CA SER A 197 -24.66 8.55 -30.91
C SER A 197 -23.92 8.68 -29.56
N SER A 198 -24.03 9.84 -28.88
CA SER A 198 -23.51 9.96 -27.52
C SER A 198 -24.31 9.11 -26.57
N ALA A 199 -23.79 8.83 -25.37
CA ALA A 199 -24.54 8.16 -24.32
C ALA A 199 -25.89 8.87 -24.07
N ARG A 200 -25.87 10.21 -24.10
CA ARG A 200 -27.05 11.08 -24.02
C ARG A 200 -28.00 10.90 -25.19
N ASP A 201 -27.51 10.93 -26.44
CA ASP A 201 -28.36 10.77 -27.63
C ASP A 201 -29.06 9.41 -27.62
N GLY A 202 -28.34 8.34 -27.26
CA GLY A 202 -28.89 6.99 -27.12
C GLY A 202 -29.97 6.93 -26.03
N PHE A 203 -29.74 7.56 -24.88
CA PHE A 203 -30.73 7.65 -23.81
C PHE A 203 -31.97 8.45 -24.22
N ILE A 204 -31.79 9.60 -24.86
CA ILE A 204 -32.87 10.44 -25.41
C ILE A 204 -33.74 9.61 -26.37
N ASN A 205 -33.10 8.87 -27.27
CA ASN A 205 -33.81 8.01 -28.23
C ASN A 205 -34.55 6.85 -27.54
N LEU A 206 -33.96 6.24 -26.50
CA LEU A 206 -34.61 5.19 -25.71
C LEU A 206 -35.85 5.72 -24.97
N VAL A 207 -35.75 6.90 -24.36
CA VAL A 207 -36.89 7.57 -23.70
C VAL A 207 -37.99 7.87 -24.73
N LYS A 208 -37.63 8.46 -25.88
CA LYS A 208 -38.56 8.70 -26.98
C LYS A 208 -39.29 7.44 -27.43
N GLN A 209 -38.57 6.33 -27.64
CA GLN A 209 -39.16 5.06 -28.05
C GLN A 209 -40.09 4.47 -26.99
N LYS A 210 -39.71 4.48 -25.71
CA LYS A 210 -40.56 3.98 -24.63
C LYS A 210 -41.87 4.76 -24.53
N ILE A 211 -41.81 6.08 -24.68
CA ILE A 211 -43.01 6.94 -24.67
C ILE A 211 -43.87 6.63 -25.89
N TYR A 212 -43.28 6.59 -27.07
CA TYR A 212 -44.01 6.26 -28.31
C TYR A 212 -44.72 4.89 -28.22
N ASN A 213 -44.05 3.89 -27.65
CA ASN A 213 -44.63 2.57 -27.41
C ASN A 213 -45.77 2.62 -26.37
N LYS A 214 -45.63 3.41 -25.29
CA LYS A 214 -46.70 3.60 -24.29
C LYS A 214 -47.90 4.37 -24.85
N CYS A 215 -47.70 5.23 -25.84
CA CYS A 215 -48.75 5.87 -26.62
C CYS A 215 -49.44 4.91 -27.62
N ASN A 216 -49.22 3.59 -27.54
CA ASN A 216 -49.69 2.61 -28.53
C ASN A 216 -49.27 2.94 -29.97
N LYS A 217 -48.15 3.65 -30.17
CA LYS A 217 -47.62 4.07 -31.47
C LYS A 217 -48.56 4.99 -32.26
N SER A 218 -49.40 5.79 -31.59
CA SER A 218 -50.25 6.78 -32.26
C SER A 218 -50.68 7.92 -31.34
N CYS A 219 -50.64 9.15 -31.83
CA CYS A 219 -51.40 10.28 -31.28
C CYS A 219 -52.91 10.21 -31.69
N PRO A 220 -53.84 10.84 -30.94
CA PRO A 220 -53.62 11.86 -29.91
C PRO A 220 -53.37 11.32 -28.49
N VAL A 221 -52.64 12.10 -27.69
CA VAL A 221 -52.40 11.82 -26.26
C VAL A 221 -52.50 13.13 -25.48
N THR A 222 -53.24 13.14 -24.37
CA THR A 222 -53.33 14.33 -23.51
C THR A 222 -52.01 14.61 -22.80
N ILE A 223 -51.70 15.87 -22.52
CA ILE A 223 -50.47 16.29 -21.84
C ILE A 223 -50.34 15.63 -20.46
N GLY A 224 -51.43 15.46 -19.71
CA GLY A 224 -51.43 14.74 -18.45
C GLY A 224 -51.08 13.23 -18.58
N VAL A 225 -51.47 12.59 -19.68
CA VAL A 225 -51.07 11.20 -19.98
C VAL A 225 -49.60 11.15 -20.44
N PHE A 226 -49.18 12.08 -21.29
CA PHE A 226 -47.81 12.22 -21.75
C PHE A 226 -46.83 12.41 -20.58
N LYS A 227 -47.12 13.31 -19.62
CA LYS A 227 -46.32 13.52 -18.40
C LYS A 227 -46.12 12.20 -17.62
N ARG A 228 -47.18 11.39 -17.48
CA ARG A 228 -47.10 10.07 -16.81
C ARG A 228 -46.25 9.07 -17.60
N TYR A 229 -46.39 9.03 -18.93
CA TYR A 229 -45.57 8.17 -19.78
C TYR A 229 -44.11 8.56 -19.76
N LEU A 230 -43.80 9.86 -19.79
CA LEU A 230 -42.46 10.41 -19.66
C LEU A 230 -41.83 10.00 -18.32
N ALA A 231 -42.50 10.28 -17.19
CA ALA A 231 -42.03 9.88 -15.87
C ALA A 231 -41.80 8.36 -15.75
N GLY A 232 -42.72 7.56 -16.29
CA GLY A 232 -42.56 6.11 -16.35
C GLY A 232 -41.42 5.64 -17.25
N ALA A 233 -41.22 6.26 -18.41
CA ALA A 233 -40.13 5.94 -19.34
C ALA A 233 -38.77 6.26 -18.71
N PHE A 234 -38.63 7.42 -18.07
CA PHE A 234 -37.43 7.78 -17.33
C PHE A 234 -37.15 6.82 -16.16
N GLY A 235 -38.17 6.47 -15.38
CA GLY A 235 -38.03 5.51 -14.28
C GLY A 235 -37.65 4.10 -14.71
N GLU A 236 -37.88 3.74 -15.99
CA GLU A 236 -37.42 2.50 -16.60
C GLU A 236 -36.04 2.62 -17.26
N CYS A 237 -35.65 3.81 -17.71
CA CYS A 237 -34.35 4.05 -18.37
C CYS A 237 -33.21 4.36 -17.38
N ILE A 238 -33.52 4.80 -16.16
CA ILE A 238 -32.53 5.12 -15.12
C ILE A 238 -32.53 3.98 -14.08
N PRO A 239 -31.53 3.08 -14.09
CA PRO A 239 -31.49 1.93 -13.19
C PRO A 239 -31.14 2.32 -11.75
N GLU A 240 -30.51 3.47 -11.53
CA GLU A 240 -30.06 3.93 -10.22
C GLU A 240 -31.21 4.59 -9.44
N ILE A 241 -31.65 3.95 -8.36
CA ILE A 241 -32.77 4.39 -7.51
C ILE A 241 -32.57 5.83 -7.00
N ASN A 242 -31.33 6.19 -6.63
CA ASN A 242 -30.99 7.52 -6.12
C ASN A 242 -31.03 8.61 -7.20
N VAL A 243 -30.62 8.28 -8.42
CA VAL A 243 -30.72 9.20 -9.57
C VAL A 243 -32.18 9.34 -9.96
N ARG A 244 -32.96 8.24 -9.96
CA ARG A 244 -34.40 8.24 -10.24
C ARG A 244 -35.19 9.11 -9.26
N THR A 245 -34.93 9.01 -7.95
CA THR A 245 -35.61 9.83 -6.94
C THR A 245 -35.17 11.29 -6.97
N SER A 246 -33.90 11.57 -7.27
CA SER A 246 -33.42 12.94 -7.49
C SER A 246 -34.03 13.56 -8.76
N PHE A 247 -34.21 12.76 -9.81
CA PHE A 247 -34.67 13.22 -11.13
C PHE A 247 -36.18 13.45 -11.20
N CYS A 248 -36.99 12.52 -10.68
CA CYS A 248 -38.45 12.70 -10.62
C CYS A 248 -38.88 13.81 -9.64
N ASN A 249 -37.99 14.23 -8.73
CA ASN A 249 -38.20 15.34 -7.81
C ASN A 249 -37.39 16.59 -8.20
N ASP A 250 -36.75 16.61 -9.38
CA ASP A 250 -35.95 17.74 -9.82
C ASP A 250 -36.86 18.93 -10.16
N ALA A 251 -36.68 20.04 -9.45
CA ALA A 251 -37.43 21.27 -9.69
C ALA A 251 -37.27 21.77 -11.13
N HIS A 252 -36.15 21.50 -11.80
CA HIS A 252 -35.94 21.82 -13.21
C HIS A 252 -36.76 20.93 -14.16
N PHE A 253 -36.98 19.66 -13.82
CA PHE A 253 -37.83 18.77 -14.62
C PHE A 253 -39.30 19.19 -14.54
N SER A 254 -39.78 19.47 -13.33
CA SER A 254 -41.13 20.01 -13.12
C SER A 254 -41.27 21.40 -13.75
N GLN A 255 -40.29 22.29 -13.59
CA GLN A 255 -40.31 23.61 -14.20
C GLN A 255 -40.24 23.55 -15.73
N ALA A 256 -39.47 22.64 -16.33
CA ALA A 256 -39.44 22.43 -17.78
C ALA A 256 -40.80 21.92 -18.30
N LEU A 257 -41.48 21.06 -17.53
CA LEU A 257 -42.84 20.60 -17.81
C LEU A 257 -43.90 21.68 -17.59
N ASP A 258 -43.72 22.57 -16.63
CA ASP A 258 -44.64 23.69 -16.31
C ASP A 258 -44.43 24.88 -17.25
N ASN A 259 -43.23 25.04 -17.81
CA ASN A 259 -42.91 26.04 -18.84
C ASN A 259 -43.48 25.67 -20.21
N LEU A 260 -43.91 24.42 -20.41
CA LEU A 260 -44.76 24.06 -21.53
C LEU A 260 -46.11 24.78 -21.31
N SER A 261 -46.48 25.72 -22.17
CA SER A 261 -47.72 26.51 -22.03
C SER A 261 -49.02 25.71 -22.25
N TYR A 262 -49.02 24.43 -21.93
CA TYR A 262 -50.10 23.49 -22.15
C TYR A 262 -50.80 23.13 -20.83
N SER A 263 -52.14 23.12 -20.85
CA SER A 263 -53.00 22.50 -19.85
C SER A 263 -52.83 20.97 -19.87
N ASP A 264 -53.05 20.30 -18.74
CA ASP A 264 -53.06 18.83 -18.69
C ASP A 264 -54.16 18.20 -19.59
N GLU A 265 -55.19 18.98 -19.94
CA GLU A 265 -56.27 18.59 -20.85
C GLU A 265 -55.94 18.80 -22.34
N ASP A 266 -54.85 19.51 -22.66
CA ASP A 266 -54.45 19.72 -24.05
C ASP A 266 -54.00 18.40 -24.69
N GLU A 267 -54.27 18.24 -25.97
CA GLU A 267 -53.91 17.04 -26.74
C GLU A 267 -52.71 17.29 -27.65
N ILE A 268 -51.74 16.38 -27.59
CA ILE A 268 -50.69 16.25 -28.60
C ILE A 268 -51.30 15.55 -29.81
N LYS A 269 -51.51 16.29 -30.91
CA LYS A 269 -52.36 15.86 -32.03
C LYS A 269 -51.62 15.01 -33.07
N SER A 270 -50.29 15.00 -33.03
CA SER A 270 -49.48 14.27 -34.01
C SER A 270 -48.18 13.72 -33.43
N ASP A 271 -47.67 12.65 -34.04
CA ASP A 271 -46.36 12.07 -33.69
C ASP A 271 -45.24 13.11 -33.80
N ARG A 272 -45.34 14.04 -34.77
CA ARG A 272 -44.37 15.14 -34.93
C ARG A 272 -44.35 16.07 -33.73
N GLU A 273 -45.53 16.49 -33.27
CA GLU A 273 -45.69 17.36 -32.09
C GLU A 273 -45.16 16.67 -30.83
N LEU A 274 -45.40 15.35 -30.70
CA LEU A 274 -44.86 14.54 -29.62
C LEU A 274 -43.32 14.55 -29.59
N PHE A 275 -42.67 14.34 -30.74
CA PHE A 275 -41.21 14.32 -30.82
C PHE A 275 -40.59 15.70 -30.64
N GLU A 276 -41.20 16.77 -31.19
CA GLU A 276 -40.74 18.15 -30.97
C GLU A 276 -40.81 18.54 -29.48
N LEU A 277 -41.89 18.16 -28.79
CA LEU A 277 -42.04 18.37 -27.35
C LEU A 277 -40.96 17.61 -26.56
N LEU A 278 -40.70 16.36 -26.92
CA LEU A 278 -39.66 15.55 -26.31
C LEU A 278 -38.27 16.13 -26.56
N ASP A 279 -37.96 16.61 -27.76
CA ASP A 279 -36.68 17.22 -28.07
C ASP A 279 -36.44 18.50 -27.29
N ASN A 280 -37.47 19.36 -27.16
CA ASN A 280 -37.36 20.59 -26.38
C ASN A 280 -37.13 20.31 -24.89
N LEU A 281 -37.90 19.37 -24.31
CA LEU A 281 -37.70 18.93 -22.94
C LEU A 281 -36.31 18.31 -22.77
N LEU A 282 -35.93 17.38 -23.64
CA LEU A 282 -34.70 16.61 -23.51
C LEU A 282 -33.42 17.45 -23.75
N SER A 283 -33.53 18.50 -24.55
CA SER A 283 -32.45 19.47 -24.78
C SER A 283 -32.20 20.34 -23.54
N SER A 284 -33.25 20.69 -22.79
CA SER A 284 -33.11 21.48 -21.54
C SER A 284 -32.37 20.76 -20.41
N PHE A 285 -32.21 19.44 -20.47
CA PHE A 285 -31.45 18.65 -19.48
C PHE A 285 -29.93 18.70 -19.69
N GLY A 286 -29.40 19.91 -19.94
CA GLY A 286 -28.05 20.20 -20.45
C GLY A 286 -26.86 19.43 -19.85
N ASN A 287 -26.98 18.86 -18.65
CA ASN A 287 -25.87 18.29 -17.89
C ASN A 287 -26.03 16.80 -17.50
N TYR A 288 -27.14 16.13 -17.85
CA TYR A 288 -27.28 14.71 -17.53
C TYR A 288 -26.60 13.85 -18.60
N GLU A 289 -25.42 13.32 -18.27
CA GLU A 289 -24.78 12.23 -19.01
C GLU A 289 -25.16 10.90 -18.35
N PRO A 290 -26.07 10.10 -18.93
CA PRO A 290 -26.35 8.77 -18.42
C PRO A 290 -25.08 7.92 -18.49
N SER A 291 -25.00 6.90 -17.62
CA SER A 291 -23.95 5.89 -17.73
C SER A 291 -23.87 5.38 -19.18
N GLU A 292 -22.64 5.33 -19.72
CA GLU A 292 -22.36 5.08 -21.13
C GLU A 292 -23.24 3.93 -21.67
N SER A 293 -24.27 4.30 -22.45
CA SER A 293 -25.28 3.38 -22.99
C SER A 293 -24.75 2.56 -24.17
N SER A 294 -23.63 3.01 -24.73
CA SER A 294 -22.84 2.33 -25.76
C SER A 294 -21.36 2.61 -25.55
N ALA A 295 -20.53 1.57 -25.58
CA ALA A 295 -19.07 1.68 -25.58
C ALA A 295 -18.56 2.53 -26.76
N PHE A 296 -19.25 2.51 -27.90
CA PHE A 296 -18.90 3.32 -29.09
C PHE A 296 -19.05 4.81 -28.85
N SER A 297 -19.92 5.25 -27.94
CA SER A 297 -20.06 6.68 -27.63
C SER A 297 -18.77 7.31 -27.09
N THR A 298 -17.89 6.50 -26.47
CA THR A 298 -16.60 6.94 -25.91
C THR A 298 -15.58 7.38 -26.97
N ILE A 299 -15.84 7.11 -28.26
CA ILE A 299 -14.99 7.54 -29.37
C ILE A 299 -15.00 9.08 -29.51
N ARG A 300 -16.12 9.74 -29.18
CA ARG A 300 -16.23 11.20 -29.29
C ARG A 300 -15.17 11.94 -28.46
N ASN A 301 -14.79 11.35 -27.33
CA ASN A 301 -13.92 11.94 -26.32
C ASN A 301 -12.43 11.88 -26.69
N GLU A 302 -12.06 11.15 -27.75
CA GLU A 302 -10.67 11.06 -28.18
C GLU A 302 -10.16 12.38 -28.78
N ALA A 303 -8.92 12.74 -28.47
CA ALA A 303 -8.35 14.03 -28.81
C ALA A 303 -8.05 14.19 -30.31
N SER A 304 -7.66 13.11 -30.98
CA SER A 304 -7.25 13.13 -32.40
C SER A 304 -8.08 12.20 -33.28
N LEU A 305 -8.14 12.52 -34.58
CA LEU A 305 -8.81 11.70 -35.58
C LEU A 305 -8.23 10.28 -35.65
N GLU A 306 -6.90 10.14 -35.56
CA GLU A 306 -6.24 8.83 -35.58
C GLU A 306 -6.61 7.99 -34.35
N GLN A 307 -6.72 8.60 -33.16
CA GLN A 307 -7.21 7.92 -31.96
C GLN A 307 -8.68 7.50 -32.12
N LYS A 308 -9.53 8.34 -32.73
CA LYS A 308 -10.93 7.99 -33.02
C LYS A 308 -11.05 6.79 -33.95
N ILE A 309 -10.26 6.78 -35.03
CA ILE A 309 -10.21 5.67 -35.99
C ILE A 309 -9.74 4.38 -35.32
N GLU A 310 -8.68 4.46 -34.53
CA GLU A 310 -8.12 3.32 -33.83
C GLU A 310 -9.09 2.78 -32.77
N LYS A 311 -9.71 3.65 -31.98
CA LYS A 311 -10.69 3.26 -30.97
C LYS A 311 -11.94 2.64 -31.59
N LEU A 312 -12.42 3.16 -32.72
CA LEU A 312 -13.51 2.55 -33.48
C LEU A 312 -13.14 1.15 -33.99
N SER A 313 -11.89 0.96 -34.46
CA SER A 313 -11.36 -0.35 -34.85
C SER A 313 -11.34 -1.33 -33.67
N ILE A 314 -10.76 -0.93 -32.54
CA ILE A 314 -10.66 -1.76 -31.34
C ILE A 314 -12.04 -2.14 -30.83
N LEU A 315 -12.98 -1.18 -30.71
CA LEU A 315 -14.34 -1.44 -30.25
C LEU A 315 -15.12 -2.36 -31.18
N THR A 316 -14.92 -2.23 -32.50
CA THR A 316 -15.52 -3.17 -33.47
C THR A 316 -15.01 -4.60 -33.25
N GLN A 317 -13.69 -4.77 -33.05
CA GLN A 317 -13.09 -6.08 -32.78
C GLN A 317 -13.55 -6.64 -31.43
N PHE A 318 -13.54 -5.82 -30.38
CA PHE A 318 -13.99 -6.17 -29.03
C PHE A 318 -15.46 -6.61 -29.03
N PHE A 319 -16.35 -5.86 -29.68
CA PHE A 319 -17.77 -6.20 -29.75
C PHE A 319 -18.00 -7.52 -30.51
N LEU A 320 -17.27 -7.76 -31.60
CA LEU A 320 -17.31 -9.05 -32.31
C LEU A 320 -16.79 -10.20 -31.43
N ALA A 321 -15.78 -9.95 -30.58
CA ALA A 321 -15.27 -10.92 -29.63
C ALA A 321 -16.33 -11.29 -28.57
N GLU A 322 -17.06 -10.30 -28.05
CA GLU A 322 -18.17 -10.51 -27.11
C GLU A 322 -19.31 -11.33 -27.73
N ILE A 323 -19.70 -11.04 -28.98
CA ILE A 323 -20.68 -11.87 -29.72
C ILE A 323 -20.16 -13.32 -29.84
N ASN A 324 -18.88 -13.49 -30.19
CA ASN A 324 -18.28 -14.81 -30.37
C ASN A 324 -18.24 -15.61 -29.06
N ILE A 325 -17.85 -14.97 -27.95
CA ILE A 325 -17.85 -15.56 -26.61
C ILE A 325 -19.27 -15.96 -26.19
N TYR A 326 -20.24 -15.07 -26.36
CA TYR A 326 -21.64 -15.34 -26.03
C TYR A 326 -22.17 -16.54 -26.84
N ALA A 327 -21.95 -16.55 -28.16
CA ALA A 327 -22.38 -17.62 -29.04
C ALA A 327 -21.75 -18.97 -28.68
N GLN A 328 -20.46 -18.98 -28.32
CA GLN A 328 -19.78 -20.18 -27.85
C GLN A 328 -20.36 -20.68 -26.52
N SER A 329 -20.58 -19.77 -25.57
CA SER A 329 -20.99 -20.15 -24.22
C SER A 329 -22.44 -20.63 -24.16
N HIS A 330 -23.31 -20.09 -25.02
CA HIS A 330 -24.71 -20.47 -25.18
C HIS A 330 -24.93 -21.58 -26.21
N ARG A 331 -23.86 -22.21 -26.72
CA ARG A 331 -23.91 -23.32 -27.71
C ARG A 331 -24.69 -22.95 -28.98
N LEU A 332 -24.56 -21.70 -29.43
CA LEU A 332 -25.17 -21.21 -30.67
C LEU A 332 -24.29 -21.49 -31.89
N LEU A 333 -23.04 -21.91 -31.68
CA LEU A 333 -22.12 -22.34 -32.73
C LEU A 333 -22.25 -23.83 -33.03
N SER A 334 -22.15 -24.20 -34.30
CA SER A 334 -22.09 -25.60 -34.74
C SER A 334 -20.76 -26.29 -34.37
N GLU A 335 -19.69 -25.51 -34.21
CA GLU A 335 -18.35 -25.93 -33.79
C GLU A 335 -17.63 -24.75 -33.12
N LYS A 336 -16.58 -25.00 -32.33
CA LYS A 336 -15.75 -23.92 -31.76
C LYS A 336 -15.13 -23.14 -32.92
N TYR A 337 -15.43 -21.84 -33.03
CA TYR A 337 -15.06 -21.04 -34.20
C TYR A 337 -14.60 -19.64 -33.81
N ASN A 338 -13.68 -19.07 -34.59
CA ASN A 338 -13.18 -17.71 -34.41
C ASN A 338 -13.88 -16.76 -35.41
N PHE A 339 -14.68 -15.81 -34.92
CA PHE A 339 -15.40 -14.87 -35.78
C PHE A 339 -14.51 -13.94 -36.62
N ALA A 340 -13.26 -13.72 -36.22
CA ALA A 340 -12.32 -12.95 -37.05
C ALA A 340 -11.76 -13.76 -38.24
N GLN A 341 -11.78 -15.09 -38.18
CA GLN A 341 -11.23 -15.96 -39.22
C GLN A 341 -11.82 -15.73 -40.63
N PRO A 342 -13.17 -15.70 -40.83
CA PRO A 342 -13.73 -15.43 -42.15
C PRO A 342 -13.43 -14.01 -42.64
N LEU A 343 -13.27 -13.05 -41.73
CA LEU A 343 -12.93 -11.66 -42.06
C LEU A 343 -11.46 -11.54 -42.51
N ASP A 344 -10.53 -12.16 -41.78
CA ASP A 344 -9.11 -12.15 -42.14
C ASP A 344 -8.77 -13.00 -43.38
N SER A 345 -9.67 -13.91 -43.78
CA SER A 345 -9.47 -14.79 -44.93
C SER A 345 -10.11 -14.27 -46.22
N ASN A 346 -10.95 -13.23 -46.16
CA ASN A 346 -11.67 -12.73 -47.32
C ASN A 346 -11.76 -11.19 -47.30
N VAL A 347 -11.00 -10.55 -48.21
CA VAL A 347 -10.91 -9.08 -48.34
C VAL A 347 -12.26 -8.44 -48.59
N ASN A 348 -13.08 -9.03 -49.46
CA ASN A 348 -14.40 -8.47 -49.79
C ASN A 348 -15.35 -8.56 -48.59
N PHE A 349 -15.26 -9.64 -47.83
CA PHE A 349 -16.10 -9.86 -46.64
C PHE A 349 -15.72 -8.90 -45.51
N ALA A 350 -14.42 -8.73 -45.24
CA ALA A 350 -13.93 -7.73 -44.29
C ALA A 350 -14.31 -6.30 -44.70
N ASP A 351 -14.14 -5.97 -45.98
CA ASP A 351 -14.49 -4.66 -46.52
C ASP A 351 -16.00 -4.37 -46.41
N GLN A 352 -16.85 -5.38 -46.61
CA GLN A 352 -18.29 -5.25 -46.44
C GLN A 352 -18.67 -4.96 -44.97
N LEU A 353 -18.09 -5.67 -44.00
CA LEU A 353 -18.32 -5.38 -42.58
C LEU A 353 -17.85 -3.95 -42.23
N ALA A 354 -16.64 -3.59 -42.66
CA ALA A 354 -16.08 -2.27 -42.42
C ALA A 354 -16.92 -1.14 -43.04
N ARG A 355 -17.49 -1.36 -44.24
CA ARG A 355 -18.46 -0.44 -44.86
C ARG A 355 -19.75 -0.33 -44.05
N ASN A 356 -20.32 -1.43 -43.60
CA ASN A 356 -21.54 -1.39 -42.78
C ASN A 356 -21.34 -0.60 -41.49
N VAL A 357 -20.19 -0.75 -40.82
CA VAL A 357 -19.86 0.04 -39.62
C VAL A 357 -19.69 1.52 -39.97
N LYS A 358 -18.93 1.83 -41.03
CA LYS A 358 -18.75 3.20 -41.51
C LYS A 358 -20.10 3.87 -41.83
N GLU A 359 -20.96 3.21 -42.58
CA GLU A 359 -22.29 3.70 -42.95
C GLU A 359 -23.19 3.91 -41.71
N ALA A 360 -23.10 3.03 -40.71
CA ALA A 360 -23.80 3.23 -39.44
C ALA A 360 -23.34 4.52 -38.77
N VAL A 361 -22.02 4.76 -38.69
CA VAL A 361 -21.46 6.00 -38.14
C VAL A 361 -21.91 7.23 -38.94
N GLU A 362 -21.81 7.22 -40.27
CA GLU A 362 -22.15 8.36 -41.13
C GLU A 362 -23.63 8.74 -41.10
N ASN A 363 -24.50 7.76 -40.87
CA ASN A 363 -25.94 7.92 -40.78
C ASN A 363 -26.42 8.15 -39.32
N GLY A 364 -25.50 8.18 -38.35
CA GLY A 364 -25.85 8.29 -36.93
C GLY A 364 -26.62 7.09 -36.36
N GLY A 365 -26.50 5.93 -37.01
CA GLY A 365 -27.08 4.66 -36.54
C GLY A 365 -26.25 3.99 -35.44
N GLU A 366 -26.84 2.98 -34.79
CA GLU A 366 -26.14 2.15 -33.80
C GLU A 366 -25.17 1.17 -34.47
N VAL A 367 -23.89 1.24 -34.11
CA VAL A 367 -22.85 0.37 -34.67
C VAL A 367 -23.09 -1.10 -34.28
N GLU A 368 -23.52 -1.34 -33.04
CA GLU A 368 -23.87 -2.66 -32.52
C GLU A 368 -24.95 -3.32 -33.37
N GLN A 369 -26.01 -2.56 -33.72
CA GLN A 369 -27.11 -3.08 -34.54
C GLN A 369 -26.65 -3.41 -35.97
N ALA A 370 -25.75 -2.60 -36.54
CA ALA A 370 -25.16 -2.87 -37.84
C ALA A 370 -24.32 -4.16 -37.82
N LEU A 371 -23.56 -4.40 -36.74
CA LEU A 371 -22.81 -5.64 -36.53
C LEU A 371 -23.73 -6.84 -36.36
N PHE A 372 -24.76 -6.78 -35.52
CA PHE A 372 -25.73 -7.87 -35.37
C PHE A 372 -26.43 -8.21 -36.69
N LYS A 373 -26.87 -7.19 -37.44
CA LYS A 373 -27.48 -7.38 -38.76
C LYS A 373 -26.51 -8.09 -39.72
N PHE A 374 -25.25 -7.67 -39.76
CA PHE A 374 -24.23 -8.30 -40.60
C PHE A 374 -23.99 -9.76 -40.20
N ILE A 375 -23.84 -10.05 -38.90
CA ILE A 375 -23.64 -11.41 -38.38
C ILE A 375 -24.83 -12.31 -38.75
N ASN A 376 -26.07 -11.88 -38.49
CA ASN A 376 -27.27 -12.68 -38.77
C ASN A 376 -27.46 -12.95 -40.28
N GLN A 377 -27.21 -11.95 -41.14
CA GLN A 377 -27.26 -12.10 -42.59
C GLN A 377 -26.21 -13.09 -43.12
N ASN A 378 -25.07 -13.21 -42.43
CA ASN A 378 -23.96 -14.06 -42.82
C ASN A 378 -23.74 -15.23 -41.84
N ARG A 379 -24.78 -15.65 -41.12
CA ARG A 379 -24.67 -16.58 -39.98
C ARG A 379 -23.93 -17.88 -40.28
N SER A 380 -24.05 -18.41 -41.51
CA SER A 380 -23.37 -19.62 -41.96
C SER A 380 -21.84 -19.45 -42.01
N GLN A 381 -21.34 -18.26 -42.39
CA GLN A 381 -19.92 -17.94 -42.40
C GLN A 381 -19.34 -17.84 -40.98
N PHE A 382 -20.19 -17.46 -40.02
CA PHE A 382 -19.88 -17.39 -38.59
C PHE A 382 -20.22 -18.68 -37.84
N LYS A 383 -20.60 -19.76 -38.54
CA LYS A 383 -20.95 -21.07 -37.95
C LYS A 383 -22.09 -21.05 -36.93
N LEU A 384 -22.91 -20.00 -36.94
CA LEU A 384 -24.09 -19.87 -36.11
C LEU A 384 -25.20 -20.81 -36.62
N THR A 385 -25.80 -21.56 -35.70
CA THR A 385 -26.88 -22.52 -36.01
C THR A 385 -28.21 -21.82 -36.30
N ARG A 386 -28.42 -20.63 -35.74
CA ARG A 386 -29.58 -19.75 -35.97
C ARG A 386 -29.18 -18.28 -35.83
N GLU A 387 -30.11 -17.39 -36.16
CA GLU A 387 -29.95 -15.96 -35.90
C GLU A 387 -29.97 -15.68 -34.39
N LEU A 388 -29.21 -14.65 -33.99
CA LEU A 388 -29.26 -14.06 -32.66
C LEU A 388 -30.58 -13.31 -32.51
N THR A 389 -31.37 -13.67 -31.51
CA THR A 389 -32.64 -13.04 -31.17
C THR A 389 -32.43 -11.64 -30.60
N ILE A 390 -33.50 -10.83 -30.57
CA ILE A 390 -33.44 -9.46 -30.01
C ILE A 390 -33.02 -9.48 -28.53
N GLN A 391 -33.47 -10.47 -27.76
CA GLN A 391 -33.11 -10.61 -26.36
C GLN A 391 -31.61 -10.91 -26.18
N GLU A 392 -31.06 -11.82 -26.99
CA GLU A 392 -29.63 -12.14 -26.96
C GLU A 392 -28.78 -10.94 -27.40
N GLN A 393 -29.21 -10.21 -28.42
CA GLN A 393 -28.55 -8.98 -28.86
C GLN A 393 -28.49 -7.94 -27.73
N ALA A 394 -29.58 -7.77 -26.98
CA ALA A 394 -29.63 -6.87 -25.83
C ALA A 394 -28.67 -7.32 -24.71
N GLN A 395 -28.63 -8.62 -24.38
CA GLN A 395 -27.72 -9.17 -23.37
C GLN A 395 -26.25 -9.02 -23.77
N ILE A 396 -25.92 -9.27 -25.04
CA ILE A 396 -24.56 -9.08 -25.56
C ILE A 396 -24.17 -7.61 -25.49
N LYS A 397 -25.07 -6.69 -25.90
CA LYS A 397 -24.81 -5.25 -25.83
C LYS A 397 -24.55 -4.80 -24.40
N GLU A 398 -25.37 -5.25 -23.45
CA GLU A 398 -25.19 -4.96 -22.03
C GLU A 398 -23.85 -5.47 -21.51
N LYS A 399 -23.51 -6.75 -21.73
CA LYS A 399 -22.23 -7.34 -21.31
C LYS A 399 -21.03 -6.62 -21.92
N ALA A 400 -21.05 -6.38 -23.23
CA ALA A 400 -19.97 -5.69 -23.92
C ALA A 400 -19.75 -4.27 -23.38
N ASN A 401 -20.82 -3.53 -23.11
CA ASN A 401 -20.74 -2.18 -22.54
C ASN A 401 -20.18 -2.20 -21.12
N VAL A 402 -20.64 -3.14 -20.30
CA VAL A 402 -20.19 -3.29 -18.92
C VAL A 402 -18.71 -3.70 -18.88
N HIS A 403 -18.31 -4.70 -19.65
CA HIS A 403 -16.92 -5.14 -19.75
C HIS A 403 -16.01 -4.02 -20.25
N PHE A 404 -16.39 -3.35 -21.35
CA PHE A 404 -15.56 -2.28 -21.91
C PHE A 404 -15.38 -1.12 -20.92
N ARG A 405 -16.42 -0.75 -20.16
CA ARG A 405 -16.31 0.26 -19.12
C ARG A 405 -15.24 -0.07 -18.07
N SER A 406 -15.07 -1.35 -17.72
CA SER A 406 -14.06 -1.79 -16.76
C SER A 406 -12.63 -1.76 -17.33
N ILE A 407 -12.46 -1.85 -18.65
CA ILE A 407 -11.14 -1.93 -19.31
C ILE A 407 -10.78 -0.73 -20.19
N LYS A 408 -11.64 0.27 -20.32
CA LYS A 408 -11.47 1.39 -21.27
C LYS A 408 -10.17 2.18 -21.08
N ASP A 409 -9.66 2.19 -19.85
CA ASP A 409 -8.43 2.87 -19.45
C ASP A 409 -7.21 1.93 -19.40
N SER A 410 -7.33 0.70 -19.93
CA SER A 410 -6.23 -0.26 -19.98
C SER A 410 -5.09 0.28 -20.86
N PRO A 411 -3.82 0.17 -20.42
CA PRO A 411 -2.67 0.65 -21.21
C PRO A 411 -2.47 -0.14 -22.51
N HIS A 412 -2.97 -1.38 -22.56
CA HIS A 412 -2.89 -2.28 -23.70
C HIS A 412 -4.29 -2.81 -24.01
N MET A 413 -4.66 -2.89 -25.29
CA MET A 413 -5.97 -3.40 -25.74
C MET A 413 -5.82 -4.73 -26.49
N ASP A 414 -4.71 -5.41 -26.26
CA ASP A 414 -4.24 -6.53 -27.05
C ASP A 414 -4.97 -7.84 -26.74
N GLU A 415 -5.26 -8.10 -25.48
CA GLU A 415 -5.93 -9.33 -25.04
C GLU A 415 -6.68 -9.11 -23.73
N PHE A 416 -7.75 -9.89 -23.54
CA PHE A 416 -8.53 -9.92 -22.31
C PHE A 416 -9.04 -11.34 -22.03
N LEU A 417 -9.12 -11.70 -20.75
CA LEU A 417 -9.83 -12.89 -20.28
C LEU A 417 -11.23 -12.49 -19.81
N VAL A 418 -12.24 -13.24 -20.22
CA VAL A 418 -13.64 -13.01 -19.88
C VAL A 418 -14.21 -14.29 -19.25
N LEU A 419 -14.74 -14.15 -18.04
CA LEU A 419 -15.45 -15.18 -17.31
C LEU A 419 -16.94 -15.12 -17.67
N ASP A 420 -17.48 -16.24 -18.14
CA ASP A 420 -18.92 -16.43 -18.24
C ASP A 420 -19.49 -16.80 -16.86
N THR A 421 -20.09 -15.81 -16.22
CA THR A 421 -20.68 -15.90 -14.88
C THR A 421 -22.05 -16.60 -14.88
N GLU A 422 -22.68 -16.78 -16.04
CA GLU A 422 -23.97 -17.46 -16.18
C GLU A 422 -23.82 -18.98 -16.31
N LYS A 423 -22.64 -19.44 -16.73
CA LYS A 423 -22.33 -20.86 -16.87
C LYS A 423 -22.02 -21.49 -15.50
N GLN A 424 -23.05 -21.99 -14.85
CA GLN A 424 -22.94 -22.63 -13.53
C GLN A 424 -22.56 -24.11 -13.59
N ALA A 425 -23.12 -24.87 -14.55
CA ALA A 425 -22.87 -26.30 -14.65
C ALA A 425 -21.42 -26.59 -15.06
N ASN A 426 -20.68 -27.34 -14.23
CA ASN A 426 -19.27 -27.68 -14.45
C ASN A 426 -18.35 -26.45 -14.61
N ALA A 427 -18.69 -25.33 -13.95
CA ALA A 427 -17.79 -24.18 -13.87
C ALA A 427 -16.42 -24.62 -13.33
N ARG A 428 -15.34 -24.09 -13.91
CA ARG A 428 -13.96 -24.33 -13.45
C ARG A 428 -13.27 -23.07 -12.95
N PHE A 429 -13.77 -21.93 -13.40
CA PHE A 429 -13.32 -20.62 -13.03
C PHE A 429 -14.45 -19.87 -12.33
N TYR A 430 -14.07 -19.05 -11.36
CA TYR A 430 -14.97 -18.37 -10.46
C TYR A 430 -14.48 -16.95 -10.23
N TYR A 431 -15.38 -16.00 -10.06
CA TYR A 431 -15.04 -14.71 -9.52
C TYR A 431 -14.99 -14.81 -7.98
N HIS A 432 -13.86 -14.39 -7.39
CA HIS A 432 -13.70 -14.31 -5.95
C HIS A 432 -12.71 -13.18 -5.60
N GLN A 433 -13.10 -12.32 -4.65
CA GLN A 433 -12.24 -11.25 -4.10
C GLN A 433 -11.54 -10.35 -5.16
N GLY A 434 -12.25 -9.96 -6.23
CA GLY A 434 -11.68 -9.09 -7.27
C GLY A 434 -10.75 -9.79 -8.24
N SER A 435 -10.95 -11.10 -8.45
CA SER A 435 -10.14 -11.91 -9.36
C SER A 435 -10.97 -12.99 -10.03
N ILE A 436 -10.61 -13.34 -11.27
CA ILE A 436 -11.01 -14.63 -11.85
C ILE A 436 -10.06 -15.66 -11.30
N CYS A 437 -10.62 -16.63 -10.59
CA CYS A 437 -9.93 -17.65 -9.84
C CYS A 437 -10.22 -19.05 -10.40
N CYS A 438 -9.33 -19.98 -10.12
CA CYS A 438 -9.58 -21.42 -10.25
C CYS A 438 -9.51 -22.06 -8.86
N ASP A 439 -10.37 -23.02 -8.56
CA ASP A 439 -10.25 -23.78 -7.32
C ASP A 439 -8.96 -24.63 -7.35
N PHE A 440 -8.20 -24.59 -6.24
CA PHE A 440 -6.93 -25.30 -6.12
C PHE A 440 -7.06 -26.80 -6.40
N THR A 441 -8.17 -27.42 -6.02
CA THR A 441 -8.40 -28.84 -6.28
C THR A 441 -8.46 -29.16 -7.77
N LYS A 442 -9.08 -28.30 -8.58
CA LYS A 442 -9.16 -28.46 -10.05
C LYS A 442 -7.82 -28.28 -10.72
N TRP A 443 -7.04 -27.29 -10.27
CA TRP A 443 -5.68 -27.11 -10.74
C TRP A 443 -4.79 -28.31 -10.35
N TYR A 444 -4.88 -28.76 -9.10
CA TYR A 444 -4.09 -29.88 -8.59
C TYR A 444 -4.36 -31.18 -9.36
N GLU A 445 -5.60 -31.46 -9.76
CA GLU A 445 -5.95 -32.60 -10.65
C GLU A 445 -5.16 -32.58 -11.96
N GLN A 446 -4.91 -31.40 -12.55
CA GLN A 446 -4.17 -31.28 -13.81
C GLN A 446 -2.68 -31.56 -13.66
N THR A 447 -2.13 -31.46 -12.45
CA THR A 447 -0.70 -31.69 -12.20
C THR A 447 -0.31 -33.16 -12.19
N ARG A 448 -1.30 -34.09 -12.09
CA ARG A 448 -1.09 -35.53 -11.96
C ARG A 448 -0.21 -35.94 -10.76
N LEU A 449 -0.05 -35.07 -9.77
CA LEU A 449 0.53 -35.45 -8.49
C LEU A 449 -0.36 -36.53 -7.85
N ASN A 450 0.25 -37.55 -7.22
CA ASN A 450 -0.49 -38.65 -6.60
C ASN A 450 -1.57 -38.09 -5.68
N ALA A 451 -2.82 -38.48 -5.89
CA ALA A 451 -3.94 -37.99 -5.11
C ALA A 451 -3.72 -38.32 -3.62
N ILE A 452 -3.39 -37.29 -2.84
CA ILE A 452 -3.30 -37.44 -1.39
C ILE A 452 -4.73 -37.65 -0.88
N SER A 453 -5.01 -38.81 -0.28
CA SER A 453 -6.34 -39.15 0.21
C SER A 453 -6.69 -38.30 1.43
N ASN A 454 -7.41 -37.19 1.22
CA ASN A 454 -8.04 -36.42 2.29
C ASN A 454 -9.55 -36.29 2.01
N THR A 455 -10.36 -36.57 3.03
CA THR A 455 -11.82 -36.56 2.93
C THR A 455 -12.38 -35.17 2.62
N GLY A 456 -11.78 -34.12 3.18
CA GLY A 456 -12.12 -32.71 2.92
C GLY A 456 -11.76 -32.29 1.50
N PHE A 457 -10.57 -32.64 1.02
CA PHE A 457 -10.16 -32.38 -0.37
C PHE A 457 -11.09 -33.07 -1.39
N SER A 458 -11.43 -34.33 -1.13
CA SER A 458 -12.40 -35.07 -1.95
C SER A 458 -13.81 -34.46 -1.90
N LYS A 459 -14.18 -33.82 -0.80
CA LYS A 459 -15.44 -33.10 -0.66
C LYS A 459 -15.42 -31.80 -1.48
N ALA A 460 -14.36 -31.01 -1.38
CA ALA A 460 -14.15 -29.79 -2.19
C ALA A 460 -14.18 -30.10 -3.70
N MET A 461 -13.53 -31.19 -4.13
CA MET A 461 -13.56 -31.64 -5.54
C MET A 461 -14.96 -31.94 -6.07
N ARG A 462 -15.85 -32.49 -5.23
CA ARG A 462 -17.25 -32.76 -5.60
C ARG A 462 -18.09 -31.49 -5.59
N GLU A 463 -17.85 -30.62 -4.61
CA GLU A 463 -18.65 -29.42 -4.39
C GLU A 463 -18.40 -28.33 -5.44
N THR A 464 -17.15 -28.20 -5.91
CA THR A 464 -16.76 -27.27 -6.98
C THR A 464 -17.67 -27.35 -8.22
N SER A 465 -18.12 -28.54 -8.61
CA SER A 465 -19.03 -28.72 -9.75
C SER A 465 -20.42 -28.08 -9.58
N GLY A 466 -20.83 -27.79 -8.33
CA GLY A 466 -22.10 -27.15 -7.98
C GLY A 466 -21.98 -25.70 -7.51
N MET A 467 -20.76 -25.16 -7.40
CA MET A 467 -20.54 -23.78 -6.95
C MET A 467 -20.97 -22.76 -8.01
N PRO A 468 -21.58 -21.62 -7.63
CA PRO A 468 -21.86 -20.55 -8.56
C PRO A 468 -20.55 -19.92 -9.06
N ALA A 469 -20.52 -19.52 -10.34
CA ALA A 469 -19.35 -18.85 -10.92
C ALA A 469 -19.03 -17.51 -10.22
N MET A 470 -19.99 -16.89 -9.54
CA MET A 470 -19.78 -15.72 -8.69
C MET A 470 -19.83 -16.13 -7.22
N LEU A 471 -18.68 -16.14 -6.55
CA LEU A 471 -18.62 -16.46 -5.12
C LEU A 471 -18.83 -15.20 -4.28
N PRO A 472 -19.53 -15.30 -3.13
CA PRO A 472 -19.68 -14.16 -2.24
C PRO A 472 -18.32 -13.72 -1.70
N THR A 473 -18.14 -12.41 -1.59
CA THR A 473 -16.90 -11.81 -1.06
C THR A 473 -16.81 -11.88 0.46
N ARG A 474 -17.87 -12.28 1.15
CA ARG A 474 -17.86 -12.54 2.60
C ARG A 474 -18.33 -13.95 2.84
N ASP A 475 -17.63 -14.62 3.74
CA ASP A 475 -18.02 -15.94 4.17
C ASP A 475 -19.22 -15.83 5.14
N ASN A 476 -20.39 -16.23 4.66
CA ASN A 476 -21.61 -16.30 5.49
C ASN A 476 -21.56 -17.44 6.52
N SER A 477 -20.60 -18.37 6.42
CA SER A 477 -20.45 -19.52 7.32
C SER A 477 -19.50 -19.27 8.49
N SER A 478 -18.65 -18.23 8.41
CA SER A 478 -17.79 -17.81 9.52
C SER A 478 -18.64 -17.34 10.70
N ILE A 479 -18.51 -18.04 11.82
CA ILE A 479 -19.22 -17.73 13.07
C ILE A 479 -18.54 -16.50 13.65
N GLY A 480 -18.85 -15.30 13.14
CA GLY A 480 -18.19 -14.07 13.59
C GLY A 480 -18.28 -13.85 15.11
N PHE A 481 -19.28 -14.46 15.76
CA PHE A 481 -19.48 -14.36 17.20
C PHE A 481 -20.06 -15.63 17.82
N VAL A 482 -19.65 -15.94 19.04
CA VAL A 482 -20.32 -16.94 19.88
C VAL A 482 -21.08 -16.25 21.01
N THR A 483 -22.33 -16.69 21.21
CA THR A 483 -23.22 -16.12 22.20
C THR A 483 -23.12 -16.86 23.54
N PHE A 484 -22.99 -16.10 24.61
CA PHE A 484 -22.92 -16.56 26.00
C PHE A 484 -24.06 -15.97 26.81
N GLU A 485 -24.67 -16.75 27.69
CA GLU A 485 -25.48 -16.19 28.76
C GLU A 485 -24.58 -15.49 29.78
N GLN A 486 -25.05 -14.37 30.35
CA GLN A 486 -24.28 -13.57 31.32
C GLN A 486 -23.65 -14.41 32.44
N LYS A 487 -24.43 -15.34 32.98
CA LYS A 487 -24.05 -16.17 34.12
C LYS A 487 -22.92 -17.14 33.75
N ASP A 488 -22.92 -17.63 32.52
CA ASP A 488 -21.92 -18.59 32.04
C ASP A 488 -20.59 -17.89 31.79
N LEU A 489 -20.62 -16.72 31.13
CA LEU A 489 -19.42 -15.91 30.92
C LEU A 489 -18.78 -15.48 32.25
N ARG A 490 -19.61 -14.99 33.19
CA ARG A 490 -19.13 -14.61 34.53
C ARG A 490 -18.49 -15.77 35.27
N ARG A 491 -19.15 -16.94 35.31
CA ARG A 491 -18.59 -18.15 35.93
C ARG A 491 -17.29 -18.58 35.28
N LEU A 492 -17.17 -18.43 33.95
CA LEU A 492 -15.96 -18.79 33.22
C LEU A 492 -14.78 -17.87 33.60
N ILE A 493 -15.02 -16.57 33.69
CA ILE A 493 -14.01 -15.58 34.10
C ILE A 493 -13.62 -15.83 35.57
N GLU A 494 -14.60 -15.99 36.47
CA GLU A 494 -14.37 -16.27 37.90
C GLU A 494 -13.54 -17.55 38.09
N ARG A 495 -13.91 -18.63 37.39
CA ARG A 495 -13.19 -19.89 37.42
C ARG A 495 -11.74 -19.74 36.91
N SER A 496 -11.55 -19.00 35.82
CA SER A 496 -10.22 -18.76 35.24
C SER A 496 -9.30 -17.99 36.19
N ILE A 497 -9.86 -16.99 36.89
CA ILE A 497 -9.13 -16.25 37.92
C ILE A 497 -8.82 -17.15 39.13
N SER A 498 -9.78 -17.97 39.58
CA SER A 498 -9.55 -18.89 40.71
C SER A 498 -8.52 -19.99 40.42
N GLU A 499 -8.40 -20.39 39.15
CA GLU A 499 -7.40 -21.37 38.68
C GLU A 499 -6.03 -20.71 38.39
N ASN A 500 -5.86 -19.41 38.66
CA ASN A 500 -4.68 -18.60 38.29
C ASN A 500 -4.36 -18.61 36.77
N ASN A 501 -5.36 -18.89 35.92
CA ASN A 501 -5.22 -18.84 34.47
C ASN A 501 -5.57 -17.44 33.95
N PHE A 502 -4.67 -16.50 34.21
CA PHE A 502 -4.88 -15.08 33.91
C PHE A 502 -4.91 -14.77 32.42
N ASP A 503 -4.22 -15.54 31.58
CA ASP A 503 -4.26 -15.37 30.13
C ASP A 503 -5.64 -15.73 29.55
N LYS A 504 -6.27 -16.78 30.09
CA LYS A 504 -7.66 -17.13 29.77
C LYS A 504 -8.65 -16.05 30.19
N ALA A 505 -8.52 -15.55 31.42
CA ALA A 505 -9.36 -14.45 31.90
C ALA A 505 -9.17 -13.18 31.05
N LYS A 506 -7.91 -12.86 30.68
CA LYS A 506 -7.58 -11.75 29.78
C LYS A 506 -8.27 -11.88 28.43
N MET A 507 -8.17 -13.05 27.82
CA MET A 507 -8.67 -13.29 26.47
C MET A 507 -10.20 -13.21 26.43
N LEU A 508 -10.88 -13.80 27.44
CA LEU A 508 -12.33 -13.67 27.60
C LEU A 508 -12.77 -12.21 27.81
N LEU A 509 -12.01 -11.42 28.57
CA LEU A 509 -12.34 -10.01 28.83
C LEU A 509 -12.09 -9.12 27.61
N LEU A 510 -11.01 -9.33 26.85
CA LEU A 510 -10.66 -8.52 25.67
C LEU A 510 -11.61 -8.72 24.47
N LYS A 511 -12.30 -9.84 24.40
CA LYS A 511 -13.17 -10.22 23.26
C LYS A 511 -14.64 -9.91 23.46
N VAL A 512 -15.02 -9.46 24.65
CA VAL A 512 -16.38 -9.02 24.96
C VAL A 512 -16.40 -7.49 24.86
N ASP A 513 -17.48 -6.94 24.30
CA ASP A 513 -17.65 -5.50 24.15
C ASP A 513 -17.46 -4.79 25.52
N ASN A 514 -16.34 -4.07 25.65
CA ASN A 514 -15.76 -3.71 26.95
C ASN A 514 -16.72 -2.89 27.80
N GLU A 515 -17.49 -1.97 27.19
CA GLU A 515 -18.32 -1.01 27.91
C GLU A 515 -19.46 -1.66 28.71
N TYR A 516 -20.04 -2.75 28.19
CA TYR A 516 -21.18 -3.42 28.82
C TYR A 516 -20.74 -4.40 29.94
N VAL A 517 -19.56 -4.98 29.82
CA VAL A 517 -19.02 -5.94 30.80
C VAL A 517 -18.66 -5.27 32.11
N PHE A 518 -17.98 -4.12 32.06
CA PHE A 518 -17.58 -3.38 33.28
C PHE A 518 -18.81 -2.90 34.06
N GLN A 519 -19.86 -2.45 33.38
CA GLN A 519 -21.11 -2.04 34.03
C GLN A 519 -21.87 -3.22 34.69
N LYS A 520 -21.74 -4.44 34.16
CA LYS A 520 -22.54 -5.60 34.59
C LYS A 520 -21.80 -6.59 35.50
N LEU A 521 -20.46 -6.66 35.47
CA LEU A 521 -19.68 -7.40 36.46
C LEU A 521 -19.75 -6.73 37.85
N GLY A 522 -19.93 -5.42 37.87
CA GLY A 522 -20.14 -4.62 39.07
C GLY A 522 -18.85 -4.31 39.86
N PRO A 523 -18.85 -3.27 40.70
CA PRO A 523 -17.66 -2.84 41.44
C PRO A 523 -17.10 -3.91 42.39
N ASP A 524 -17.98 -4.75 42.95
CA ASP A 524 -17.62 -5.76 43.95
C ASP A 524 -16.77 -6.88 43.36
N PHE A 525 -16.99 -7.23 42.09
CA PHE A 525 -16.14 -8.17 41.36
C PHE A 525 -14.70 -7.66 41.30
N PHE A 526 -14.49 -6.39 40.93
CA PHE A 526 -13.14 -5.82 40.83
C PHE A 526 -12.50 -5.60 42.20
N LYS A 527 -13.27 -5.22 43.23
CA LYS A 527 -12.77 -5.09 44.61
C LYS A 527 -12.31 -6.42 45.20
N GLN A 528 -13.00 -7.52 44.90
CA GLN A 528 -12.63 -8.85 45.39
C GLN A 528 -11.25 -9.29 44.89
N TYR A 529 -10.85 -8.87 43.68
CA TYR A 529 -9.60 -9.30 43.04
C TYR A 529 -8.49 -8.23 43.04
N SER A 530 -8.75 -6.99 43.44
CA SER A 530 -7.74 -5.92 43.47
C SER A 530 -6.62 -6.12 44.50
N ALA A 531 -6.86 -6.95 45.52
CA ALA A 531 -5.87 -7.33 46.54
C ALA A 531 -4.87 -8.39 46.05
N ASN A 532 -5.15 -9.10 44.95
CA ASN A 532 -4.27 -10.10 44.37
C ASN A 532 -3.30 -9.43 43.38
N SER A 533 -2.00 -9.51 43.65
CA SER A 533 -0.96 -8.85 42.83
C SER A 533 -0.93 -9.33 41.37
N ALA A 534 -1.26 -10.59 41.10
CA ALA A 534 -1.33 -11.15 39.75
C ALA A 534 -2.59 -10.68 39.01
N ALA A 535 -3.74 -10.63 39.70
CA ALA A 535 -4.96 -10.06 39.16
C ALA A 535 -4.80 -8.56 38.88
N LYS A 536 -4.12 -7.83 39.78
CA LYS A 536 -3.76 -6.41 39.60
C LYS A 536 -2.90 -6.19 38.35
N ALA A 537 -1.92 -7.06 38.09
CA ALA A 537 -1.11 -7.02 36.87
C ALA A 537 -1.93 -7.28 35.60
N LEU A 538 -2.86 -8.25 35.64
CA LEU A 538 -3.81 -8.51 34.55
C LEU A 538 -4.69 -7.28 34.29
N PHE A 539 -5.26 -6.69 35.34
CA PHE A 539 -6.11 -5.50 35.24
C PHE A 539 -5.36 -4.28 34.71
N ASN A 540 -4.10 -4.08 35.11
CA ASN A 540 -3.26 -3.02 34.55
C ASN A 540 -2.97 -3.23 33.05
N ARG A 541 -2.84 -4.48 32.59
CA ARG A 541 -2.71 -4.80 31.15
C ARG A 541 -4.03 -4.59 30.39
N LEU A 542 -5.17 -4.85 31.02
CA LEU A 542 -6.48 -4.58 30.43
C LEU A 542 -6.72 -3.07 30.30
N ARG A 543 -6.33 -2.28 31.31
CA ARG A 543 -6.39 -0.80 31.28
C ARG A 543 -5.74 -0.21 30.02
N ALA A 544 -4.59 -0.73 29.61
CA ALA A 544 -3.90 -0.28 28.39
C ALA A 544 -4.69 -0.52 27.09
N ASN A 545 -5.71 -1.38 27.10
CA ASN A 545 -6.54 -1.73 25.94
C ASN A 545 -7.97 -1.15 26.02
N ILE A 546 -8.30 -0.42 27.10
CA ILE A 546 -9.61 0.23 27.26
C ILE A 546 -9.53 1.62 26.63
N THR A 547 -10.27 1.83 25.54
CA THR A 547 -10.31 3.11 24.82
C THR A 547 -11.43 4.04 25.31
N SER A 548 -12.41 3.53 26.06
CA SER A 548 -13.50 4.34 26.63
C SER A 548 -13.03 5.09 27.87
N SER A 549 -13.12 6.43 27.83
CA SER A 549 -12.77 7.31 28.95
C SER A 549 -13.62 7.01 30.19
N GLN A 550 -14.92 6.74 30.03
CA GLN A 550 -15.82 6.43 31.14
C GLN A 550 -15.44 5.13 31.87
N VAL A 551 -15.00 4.12 31.14
CA VAL A 551 -14.55 2.84 31.72
C VAL A 551 -13.18 2.99 32.38
N SER A 552 -12.28 3.79 31.78
CA SER A 552 -11.01 4.17 32.40
C SER A 552 -11.24 4.92 33.71
N ASP A 553 -12.18 5.86 33.74
CA ASP A 553 -12.49 6.66 34.94
C ASP A 553 -13.08 5.81 36.05
N LEU A 554 -14.04 4.93 35.74
CA LEU A 554 -14.63 3.98 36.70
C LEU A 554 -13.58 2.97 37.21
N PHE A 555 -12.68 2.50 36.33
CA PHE A 555 -11.59 1.62 36.71
C PHE A 555 -10.57 2.33 37.63
N ASN A 556 -10.23 3.57 37.31
CA ASN A 556 -9.34 4.40 38.12
C ASN A 556 -9.96 4.73 39.49
N GLU A 557 -11.27 4.98 39.55
CA GLU A 557 -12.01 5.21 40.80
C GLU A 557 -12.00 3.97 41.72
N ILE A 558 -12.03 2.76 41.16
CA ILE A 558 -12.14 1.51 41.91
C ILE A 558 -10.77 0.89 42.25
N VAL A 559 -9.75 1.06 41.40
CA VAL A 559 -8.48 0.29 41.47
C VAL A 559 -7.25 1.15 41.83
N VAL A 560 -7.24 2.46 41.53
CA VAL A 560 -6.04 3.29 41.66
C VAL A 560 -6.30 4.42 42.66
N GLN A 561 -5.52 4.47 43.75
CA GLN A 561 -5.46 5.66 44.61
C GLN A 561 -5.16 6.89 43.73
N ARG A 562 -6.01 7.94 43.80
CA ARG A 562 -5.93 9.15 42.95
C ARG A 562 -4.47 9.62 42.78
N LYS A 563 -3.93 9.52 41.55
CA LYS A 563 -2.63 10.13 41.20
C LYS A 563 -2.76 11.66 41.25
N GLN A 564 -1.74 12.34 41.75
CA GLN A 564 -1.61 13.79 41.74
C GLN A 564 -0.83 14.24 40.51
N GLN A 565 -1.12 15.45 40.05
CA GLN A 565 -0.47 16.07 38.89
C GLN A 565 0.55 17.11 39.35
N LEU A 566 1.76 17.07 38.79
CA LEU A 566 2.82 18.06 38.98
C LEU A 566 3.24 18.62 37.62
N LEU A 567 2.92 19.89 37.36
CA LEU A 567 3.37 20.60 36.18
C LEU A 567 4.82 21.08 36.37
N LEU A 568 5.73 20.58 35.55
CA LEU A 568 7.13 20.93 35.52
C LEU A 568 7.40 22.05 34.52
N THR A 569 7.91 23.17 35.02
CA THR A 569 8.57 24.19 34.18
C THR A 569 10.00 23.76 33.83
N PRO A 570 10.65 24.38 32.82
CA PRO A 570 12.05 24.10 32.48
C PRO A 570 13.00 24.22 33.68
N ASP A 571 12.79 25.22 34.54
CA ASP A 571 13.59 25.42 35.77
C ASP A 571 13.43 24.24 36.75
N MET A 572 12.21 23.71 36.88
CA MET A 572 11.94 22.57 37.77
C MET A 572 12.55 21.28 37.21
N ALA A 573 12.49 21.08 35.90
CA ALA A 573 13.15 19.95 35.23
C ALA A 573 14.67 20.01 35.39
N ARG A 574 15.26 21.21 35.27
CA ARG A 574 16.67 21.47 35.59
C ARG A 574 17.01 21.10 37.03
N SER A 575 16.20 21.50 38.02
CA SER A 575 16.43 21.15 39.43
C SER A 575 16.51 19.63 39.63
N LEU A 576 15.62 18.87 38.99
CA LEU A 576 15.63 17.41 39.06
C LEU A 576 16.89 16.83 38.41
N TYR A 577 17.31 17.39 37.26
CA TYR A 577 18.55 16.99 36.60
C TYR A 577 19.79 17.26 37.48
N VAL A 578 19.87 18.43 38.11
CA VAL A 578 20.97 18.79 39.01
C VAL A 578 21.01 17.84 40.21
N ALA A 579 19.84 17.47 40.76
CA ALA A 579 19.75 16.50 41.84
C ALA A 579 20.35 15.14 41.49
N VAL A 580 20.15 14.65 40.25
CA VAL A 580 20.79 13.43 39.75
C VAL A 580 22.31 13.62 39.65
N GLN A 581 22.75 14.75 39.09
CA GLN A 581 24.18 15.03 38.87
C GLN A 581 24.96 15.22 40.18
N ASP A 582 24.32 15.70 41.25
CA ASP A 582 24.95 15.95 42.55
C ASP A 582 25.25 14.66 43.34
N ARG A 583 24.60 13.53 43.03
CA ARG A 583 24.60 12.30 43.88
C ARG A 583 25.30 11.06 43.28
N ARG A 584 26.01 11.22 42.16
CA ARG A 584 26.76 10.23 41.34
C ARG A 584 27.08 8.83 41.94
N GLU A 585 26.13 7.91 41.83
CA GLU A 585 26.41 6.46 41.73
C GLU A 585 26.18 5.90 40.30
N LEU A 586 25.75 6.73 39.34
CA LEU A 586 25.35 6.30 37.99
C LEU A 586 26.24 6.88 36.87
N PRO A 587 26.50 6.14 35.77
CA PRO A 587 27.31 6.60 34.65
C PRO A 587 26.63 7.74 33.88
N ILE A 588 27.38 8.83 33.70
CA ILE A 588 26.97 10.17 33.24
C ILE A 588 26.45 10.21 31.78
N GLU A 589 26.62 9.13 31.03
CA GLU A 589 26.35 9.10 29.59
C GLU A 589 24.86 8.99 29.23
N ARG A 590 23.96 8.81 30.20
CA ARG A 590 22.54 8.53 29.92
C ARG A 590 21.66 9.76 29.73
N VAL A 591 21.93 10.88 30.41
CA VAL A 591 21.06 12.06 30.36
C VAL A 591 21.91 13.31 30.16
N LEU A 592 21.78 13.94 28.98
CA LEU A 592 22.52 15.16 28.63
C LEU A 592 21.66 16.43 28.70
N LYS A 593 20.33 16.29 28.84
CA LYS A 593 19.32 17.37 28.78
C LYS A 593 18.08 17.01 29.61
N TYR A 594 17.17 17.97 29.75
CA TYR A 594 15.93 17.87 30.56
C TYR A 594 14.74 18.55 29.87
N GLY A 595 14.73 18.63 28.54
CA GLY A 595 13.75 19.38 27.76
C GLY A 595 12.57 18.56 27.23
N SER A 596 12.64 17.22 27.30
CA SER A 596 11.61 16.32 26.79
C SER A 596 11.03 15.40 27.86
N ALA A 597 9.84 14.85 27.60
CA ALA A 597 9.20 13.89 28.48
C ALA A 597 10.05 12.62 28.70
N ASP A 598 10.74 12.13 27.66
CA ASP A 598 11.61 10.97 27.75
C ASP A 598 12.85 11.25 28.61
N GLU A 599 13.47 12.41 28.44
CA GLU A 599 14.61 12.83 29.27
C GLU A 599 14.22 12.97 30.74
N VAL A 600 13.09 13.62 31.03
CA VAL A 600 12.59 13.73 32.42
C VAL A 600 12.22 12.36 32.98
N LYS A 601 11.63 11.46 32.18
CA LYS A 601 11.37 10.08 32.61
C LYS A 601 12.66 9.34 32.96
N MET A 602 13.75 9.56 32.21
CA MET A 602 15.06 9.01 32.55
C MET A 602 15.60 9.59 33.86
N ILE A 603 15.52 10.92 34.05
CA ILE A 603 15.91 11.60 35.30
C ILE A 603 15.17 11.01 36.50
N LEU A 604 13.85 10.85 36.40
CA LEU A 604 13.03 10.29 37.48
C LEU A 604 13.37 8.83 37.79
N ASN A 605 13.69 8.03 36.76
CA ASN A 605 14.16 6.66 36.96
C ASN A 605 15.51 6.63 37.68
N ASP A 606 16.43 7.51 37.32
CA ASP A 606 17.74 7.60 37.97
C ASP A 606 17.59 8.05 39.44
N LEU A 607 16.72 9.02 39.73
CA LEU A 607 16.35 9.40 41.10
C LEU A 607 15.74 8.23 41.89
N ALA A 608 14.86 7.44 41.25
CA ALA A 608 14.26 6.27 41.88
C ALA A 608 15.29 5.17 42.17
N VAL A 609 16.31 5.01 41.31
CA VAL A 609 17.41 4.05 41.53
C VAL A 609 18.27 4.48 42.71
N LEU A 610 18.58 5.77 42.83
CA LEU A 610 19.35 6.30 43.98
C LEU A 610 18.68 5.98 45.32
N GLY A 611 17.34 5.93 45.39
CA GLY A 611 16.62 5.54 46.60
C GLY A 611 16.77 4.07 46.99
N ARG A 612 17.07 3.16 46.05
CA ARG A 612 17.11 1.70 46.33
C ARG A 612 18.42 1.22 46.94
N ASN A 613 19.49 2.00 46.86
CA ASN A 613 20.83 1.55 47.24
C ASN A 613 21.09 1.57 48.77
N ASN A 614 20.08 1.82 49.62
CA ASN A 614 20.17 1.84 51.09
C ASN A 614 21.34 2.66 51.66
N ASN A 615 21.86 3.62 50.89
CA ASN A 615 22.88 4.54 51.38
C ASN A 615 22.19 5.49 52.37
N PRO A 616 22.64 5.65 53.63
CA PRO A 616 21.99 6.53 54.60
C PRO A 616 21.89 7.99 54.11
N GLU A 617 22.74 8.41 53.17
CA GLU A 617 22.63 9.73 52.54
C GLU A 617 21.55 9.84 51.44
N SER A 618 20.96 8.70 51.04
CA SER A 618 19.88 8.54 50.05
C SER A 618 18.48 8.39 50.69
N GLU A 619 18.39 8.45 52.03
CA GLU A 619 17.12 8.51 52.74
C GLU A 619 16.26 9.66 52.19
N GLY A 620 15.18 9.30 51.53
CA GLY A 620 14.24 10.24 50.92
C GLY A 620 13.85 9.92 49.47
N TYR A 621 14.68 9.28 48.65
CA TYR A 621 14.35 9.02 47.24
C TYR A 621 13.54 7.73 47.00
N GLN A 622 13.39 6.89 48.04
CA GLN A 622 12.65 5.62 48.01
C GLN A 622 11.18 5.74 47.57
N ASN A 623 10.59 6.93 47.74
CA ASN A 623 9.18 7.19 47.45
C ASN A 623 8.92 7.66 46.02
N ILE A 624 9.94 7.69 45.14
CA ILE A 624 9.76 8.03 43.72
C ILE A 624 9.44 6.76 42.93
N ILE A 625 8.15 6.41 42.85
CA ILE A 625 7.62 5.22 42.17
C ILE A 625 6.34 5.57 41.40
N ASP A 626 5.94 4.70 40.46
CA ASP A 626 4.64 4.75 39.78
C ASP A 626 4.26 6.09 39.10
N PHE A 627 5.23 6.75 38.46
CA PHE A 627 5.04 8.01 37.75
C PHE A 627 4.88 7.84 36.23
N GLU A 628 4.13 8.75 35.60
CA GLU A 628 4.06 8.94 34.16
C GLU A 628 4.45 10.38 33.81
N VAL A 629 5.10 10.57 32.66
CA VAL A 629 5.53 11.89 32.17
C VAL A 629 4.92 12.11 30.78
N SER A 630 4.26 13.25 30.60
CA SER A 630 3.68 13.68 29.32
C SER A 630 4.00 15.15 29.05
N THR A 631 3.67 15.63 27.84
CA THR A 631 3.81 17.06 27.49
C THR A 631 2.43 17.71 27.54
N ALA A 632 2.28 18.77 28.33
CA ALA A 632 1.05 19.55 28.42
C ALA A 632 0.88 20.46 27.19
N VAL A 633 -0.35 20.94 26.98
CA VAL A 633 -0.72 21.77 25.81
C VAL A 633 0.11 23.06 25.70
N ASN A 634 0.61 23.58 26.82
CA ASN A 634 1.46 24.77 26.86
C ASN A 634 2.97 24.46 26.66
N GLY A 635 3.34 23.22 26.34
CA GLY A 635 4.73 22.78 26.16
C GLY A 635 5.47 22.47 27.46
N ASN A 636 4.88 22.69 28.63
CA ASN A 636 5.45 22.24 29.90
C ASN A 636 5.30 20.72 30.04
N LEU A 637 6.08 20.12 30.94
CA LEU A 637 6.00 18.69 31.20
C LEU A 637 5.03 18.42 32.35
N LEU A 638 4.24 17.35 32.26
CA LEU A 638 3.27 16.95 33.27
C LEU A 638 3.70 15.61 33.87
N ILE A 639 3.86 15.55 35.19
CA ILE A 639 4.09 14.31 35.92
C ILE A 639 2.78 13.90 36.61
N GLU A 640 2.37 12.65 36.41
CA GLU A 640 1.27 12.04 37.17
C GLU A 640 1.80 10.92 38.06
N ALA A 641 1.72 11.09 39.38
CA ALA A 641 2.31 10.16 40.34
C ALA A 641 1.50 10.09 41.66
N PRO A 642 1.72 9.09 42.53
CA PRO A 642 1.14 9.10 43.88
C PRO A 642 1.53 10.37 44.66
N GLN A 643 0.67 10.80 45.60
CA GLN A 643 0.87 12.04 46.37
C GLN A 643 2.27 12.10 47.03
N GLN A 644 2.72 11.00 47.64
CA GLN A 644 4.04 10.92 48.30
C GLN A 644 5.20 11.15 47.32
N THR A 645 5.07 10.68 46.07
CA THR A 645 6.07 10.92 45.02
C THR A 645 6.07 12.39 44.61
N VAL A 646 4.89 13.01 44.44
CA VAL A 646 4.78 14.43 44.08
C VAL A 646 5.38 15.33 45.17
N GLU A 647 5.07 15.08 46.44
CA GLU A 647 5.61 15.83 47.58
C GLU A 647 7.15 15.73 47.62
N LYS A 648 7.71 14.53 47.38
CA LYS A 648 9.16 14.35 47.36
C LYS A 648 9.83 15.05 46.18
N LEU A 649 9.21 15.01 44.99
CA LEU A 649 9.72 15.74 43.83
C LEU A 649 9.71 17.25 44.07
N GLN A 650 8.67 17.80 44.71
CA GLN A 650 8.62 19.20 45.08
C GLN A 650 9.73 19.60 46.07
N GLU A 651 10.04 18.74 47.04
CA GLU A 651 11.16 18.93 47.98
C GLU A 651 12.51 19.01 47.23
N ILE A 652 12.76 18.06 46.33
CA ILE A 652 13.99 18.02 45.51
C ILE A 652 14.07 19.27 44.62
N ILE A 653 12.98 19.63 43.94
CA ILE A 653 12.91 20.80 43.07
C ILE A 653 13.21 22.08 43.85
N THR A 654 12.67 22.19 45.06
CA THR A 654 12.89 23.34 45.94
C THR A 654 14.36 23.44 46.37
N ARG A 655 14.97 22.30 46.74
CA ARG A 655 16.38 22.23 47.16
C ARG A 655 17.34 22.67 46.05
N TYR A 656 17.11 22.25 44.80
CA TYR A 656 17.99 22.54 43.66
C TYR A 656 17.51 23.71 42.78
N ARG A 657 16.51 24.48 43.22
CA ARG A 657 15.87 25.54 42.42
C ARG A 657 16.85 26.57 41.89
N ARG A 658 17.91 26.87 42.65
CA ARG A 658 18.96 27.83 42.29
C ARG A 658 20.28 27.16 41.96
N SER A 659 20.26 25.87 41.64
CA SER A 659 21.47 25.16 41.24
C SER A 659 21.43 24.85 39.75
N GLY A 660 22.60 24.83 39.12
CA GLY A 660 22.78 24.47 37.72
C GLY A 660 23.98 23.55 37.55
N HIS A 661 23.89 22.57 36.65
CA HIS A 661 25.01 21.68 36.35
C HIS A 661 25.62 22.06 35.01
N LEU A 662 26.86 22.55 35.06
CA LEU A 662 27.62 23.02 33.93
C LEU A 662 28.54 21.90 33.44
N ALA A 663 28.08 21.15 32.43
CA ALA A 663 28.87 20.08 31.84
C ALA A 663 30.10 20.64 31.11
N MET A 664 31.14 19.83 30.94
CA MET A 664 32.40 20.27 30.29
C MET A 664 32.21 20.81 28.88
N ILE A 665 31.22 20.30 28.14
CA ILE A 665 30.88 20.83 26.81
C ILE A 665 30.31 22.25 26.90
N MET A 666 29.59 22.58 27.97
CA MET A 666 29.09 23.93 28.24
C MET A 666 30.26 24.86 28.60
N SER A 667 31.23 24.40 29.39
CA SER A 667 32.46 25.16 29.67
C SER A 667 33.22 25.48 28.38
N ALA A 668 33.34 24.51 27.47
CA ALA A 668 33.98 24.72 26.17
C ALA A 668 33.24 25.76 25.31
N SER A 669 31.90 25.72 25.31
CA SER A 669 31.07 26.75 24.66
C SER A 669 31.28 28.13 25.26
N ILE A 670 31.40 28.24 26.58
CA ILE A 670 31.69 29.51 27.28
C ILE A 670 33.07 30.06 26.87
N TYR A 671 34.11 29.24 26.85
CA TYR A 671 35.44 29.70 26.40
C TYR A 671 35.43 30.16 24.94
N LYS A 672 34.62 29.51 24.11
CA LYS A 672 34.44 29.89 22.71
C LYS A 672 33.67 31.20 22.58
N ALA A 673 32.67 31.45 23.42
CA ALA A 673 31.99 32.75 23.48
C ALA A 673 32.95 33.87 23.85
N VAL A 674 33.85 33.64 24.82
CA VAL A 674 34.90 34.63 25.15
C VAL A 674 35.85 34.85 23.97
N LEU A 675 36.28 33.78 23.29
CA LEU A 675 37.11 33.90 22.08
C LEU A 675 36.40 34.71 20.99
N ASP A 676 35.14 34.43 20.71
CA ASP A 676 34.36 35.09 19.66
C ASP A 676 34.08 36.56 20.02
N ALA A 677 33.88 36.89 21.31
CA ALA A 677 33.59 38.25 21.77
C ALA A 677 34.82 39.16 21.85
N TYR A 678 35.98 38.62 22.25
CA TYR A 678 37.18 39.42 22.51
C TYR A 678 38.31 39.20 21.50
N GLY A 679 38.27 38.10 20.72
CA GLY A 679 39.32 37.71 19.78
C GLY A 679 40.54 37.06 20.47
N SER A 680 41.27 36.23 19.72
CA SER A 680 42.41 35.45 20.24
C SER A 680 43.58 36.31 20.71
N GLU A 681 43.71 37.52 20.17
CA GLU A 681 44.80 38.44 20.48
C GLU A 681 44.54 39.35 21.69
N SER A 682 43.31 39.40 22.21
CA SER A 682 42.98 40.25 23.36
C SER A 682 43.70 39.80 24.62
N ASP A 683 44.09 40.79 25.44
CA ASP A 683 44.70 40.53 26.75
C ASP A 683 43.76 39.71 27.64
N SER A 684 42.46 40.00 27.62
CA SER A 684 41.44 39.25 28.37
C SER A 684 41.40 37.77 27.99
N TYR A 685 41.44 37.44 26.68
CA TYR A 685 41.45 36.03 26.25
C TYR A 685 42.78 35.35 26.60
N LYS A 686 43.91 36.05 26.42
CA LYS A 686 45.24 35.54 26.78
C LYS A 686 45.33 35.24 28.28
N ILE A 687 44.86 36.15 29.14
CA ILE A 687 44.78 35.94 30.59
C ILE A 687 43.92 34.71 30.90
N MET A 688 42.71 34.62 30.33
CA MET A 688 41.84 33.45 30.52
C MET A 688 42.54 32.14 30.16
N GLN A 689 43.34 32.11 29.08
CA GLN A 689 44.07 30.92 28.67
C GLN A 689 45.18 30.51 29.64
N THR A 690 45.78 31.46 30.37
CA THR A 690 46.80 31.16 31.39
C THR A 690 46.24 30.60 32.69
N LEU A 691 44.94 30.80 32.96
CA LEU A 691 44.27 30.28 34.14
C LEU A 691 44.01 28.76 34.01
N SER A 692 44.02 28.05 35.14
CA SER A 692 43.65 26.63 35.18
C SER A 692 42.18 26.43 35.54
N ASN A 693 41.60 25.32 35.08
CA ASN A 693 40.32 24.81 35.59
C ASN A 693 40.50 23.80 36.74
N ASN A 694 41.74 23.43 37.06
CA ASN A 694 42.03 22.41 38.06
C ASN A 694 43.45 22.60 38.62
N PHE A 695 43.59 22.81 39.94
CA PHE A 695 44.88 22.82 40.63
C PHE A 695 44.95 21.65 41.61
N PRO A 696 46.09 20.94 41.72
CA PRO A 696 46.28 19.96 42.79
C PRO A 696 46.17 20.65 44.16
N GLY A 697 45.09 20.40 44.89
CA GLY A 697 44.83 20.99 46.21
C GLY A 697 43.88 22.20 46.23
N ASP A 698 43.46 22.70 45.06
CA ASP A 698 42.46 23.77 44.94
C ASP A 698 41.44 23.44 43.83
N PRO A 699 40.19 23.11 44.19
CA PRO A 699 39.16 22.73 43.24
C PRO A 699 38.55 23.92 42.49
N THR A 700 38.99 25.16 42.75
CA THR A 700 38.43 26.35 42.11
C THR A 700 38.74 26.39 40.60
N PRO A 701 37.72 26.50 39.72
CA PRO A 701 37.93 26.62 38.29
C PRO A 701 38.14 28.08 37.86
N TYR A 702 39.27 28.66 38.21
CA TYR A 702 39.60 30.07 37.93
C TYR A 702 39.39 30.46 36.46
N LYS A 703 39.73 29.57 35.52
CA LYS A 703 39.49 29.81 34.09
C LYS A 703 38.01 29.90 33.74
N LEU A 704 37.14 29.04 34.30
CA LEU A 704 35.68 29.12 34.10
C LEU A 704 35.10 30.39 34.72
N ILE A 705 35.51 30.71 35.95
CA ILE A 705 35.02 31.90 36.68
C ILE A 705 35.35 33.16 35.89
N TYR A 706 36.60 33.30 35.45
CA TYR A 706 37.04 34.46 34.68
C TYR A 706 36.33 34.54 33.32
N ALA A 707 36.10 33.40 32.66
CA ALA A 707 35.35 33.36 31.41
C ALA A 707 33.89 33.83 31.60
N LEU A 708 33.23 33.38 32.67
CA LEU A 708 31.86 33.82 33.01
C LEU A 708 31.81 35.32 33.32
N GLN A 709 32.77 35.85 34.08
CA GLN A 709 32.89 37.28 34.36
C GLN A 709 33.05 38.12 33.08
N LEU A 710 33.89 37.69 32.14
CA LEU A 710 34.06 38.35 30.83
C LEU A 710 32.77 38.38 30.00
N LEU A 711 31.86 37.43 30.22
CA LEU A 711 30.54 37.38 29.57
C LEU A 711 29.44 38.09 30.40
N GLY A 712 29.81 38.82 31.45
CA GLY A 712 28.88 39.55 32.31
C GLY A 712 28.12 38.66 33.31
N ILE A 713 28.58 37.43 33.52
CA ILE A 713 27.97 36.45 34.43
C ILE A 713 28.79 36.41 35.72
N ASN A 714 28.29 37.09 36.74
CA ASN A 714 28.96 37.22 38.03
C ASN A 714 28.46 36.14 39.00
N ILE A 715 29.30 35.11 39.20
CA ILE A 715 29.03 34.01 40.12
C ILE A 715 30.14 34.00 41.18
N PRO A 716 29.79 34.08 42.48
CA PRO A 716 30.78 33.96 43.55
C PRO A 716 31.55 32.63 43.45
N GLU A 717 32.84 32.64 43.77
CA GLU A 717 33.72 31.48 43.68
C GLU A 717 33.21 30.32 44.55
N GLU A 718 32.74 30.63 45.76
CA GLU A 718 32.19 29.67 46.73
C GLU A 718 30.93 28.95 46.25
N ASN A 719 30.29 29.46 45.20
CA ASN A 719 29.10 28.87 44.60
C ASN A 719 29.42 27.91 43.46
N ILE A 720 30.68 27.81 43.00
CA ILE A 720 31.06 26.90 41.93
C ILE A 720 31.89 25.76 42.52
N ARG A 721 31.31 24.58 42.60
CA ARG A 721 32.01 23.39 43.07
C ARG A 721 32.20 22.38 41.94
N TYR A 722 33.42 21.87 41.84
CA TYR A 722 33.72 20.77 40.92
C TYR A 722 33.02 19.50 41.40
N ASN A 723 32.32 18.81 40.50
CA ASN A 723 31.63 17.57 40.81
C ASN A 723 32.62 16.39 40.85
N ASN A 724 33.50 16.33 41.87
CA ASN A 724 34.52 15.28 42.05
C ASN A 724 34.07 14.28 43.13
N THR A 725 33.36 13.22 42.75
CA THR A 725 32.98 12.17 43.70
C THR A 725 33.89 10.93 43.66
N LYS A 726 35.01 10.96 42.91
CA LYS A 726 36.05 9.91 43.03
C LYS A 726 37.31 10.48 43.69
N ASN A 727 37.34 10.42 45.01
CA ASN A 727 38.45 10.83 45.87
C ASN A 727 39.74 9.98 45.75
N THR A 728 39.94 9.17 44.70
CA THR A 728 41.04 8.17 44.68
C THR A 728 41.69 7.84 43.34
N LEU A 729 41.37 8.52 42.22
CA LEU A 729 42.11 8.30 40.96
C LEU A 729 43.15 9.40 40.75
N GLU A 730 44.42 9.06 40.95
CA GLU A 730 45.58 9.90 40.64
C GLU A 730 45.46 10.50 39.24
N TYR A 731 45.53 11.82 39.20
CA TYR A 731 45.44 12.64 38.00
C TYR A 731 46.76 12.49 37.22
N LYS A 732 46.80 11.65 36.18
CA LYS A 732 47.93 11.66 35.23
C LYS A 732 47.69 12.76 34.20
N SER A 733 48.45 13.85 34.30
CA SER A 733 48.48 14.92 33.30
C SER A 733 49.16 14.41 32.02
N ASP A 734 48.41 14.34 30.92
CA ASP A 734 48.99 14.28 29.57
C ASP A 734 49.39 15.71 29.16
N GLU A 735 50.69 15.99 29.12
CA GLU A 735 51.25 17.33 28.81
C GLU A 735 50.98 17.83 27.38
N ASN A 736 50.37 17.01 26.51
CA ASN A 736 50.23 17.32 25.07
C ASN A 736 48.82 17.79 24.63
N ALA A 737 47.95 18.21 25.55
CA ALA A 737 46.63 18.76 25.20
C ALA A 737 46.56 20.28 25.45
N ASN A 738 46.81 21.08 24.42
CA ASN A 738 46.80 22.57 24.43
C ASN A 738 45.50 23.25 24.91
N ASN A 739 44.48 22.51 25.37
CA ASN A 739 43.20 23.06 25.82
C ASN A 739 42.89 22.81 27.31
N GLY A 740 43.74 22.08 28.05
CA GLY A 740 43.60 21.87 29.50
C GLY A 740 42.33 21.12 29.95
N LEU A 741 41.58 20.48 29.04
CA LEU A 741 40.36 19.72 29.36
C LEU A 741 40.63 18.20 29.33
N PRO A 742 40.22 17.43 30.37
CA PRO A 742 40.42 15.97 30.43
C PRO A 742 39.64 15.23 29.32
N LYS A 743 40.28 14.24 28.67
CA LYS A 743 39.76 13.57 27.46
C LYS A 743 38.73 12.44 27.70
N LYS A 744 38.45 12.00 28.93
CA LYS A 744 37.43 10.95 29.18
C LYS A 744 36.73 11.11 30.53
N GLY A 745 35.39 11.06 30.50
CA GLY A 745 34.57 10.63 31.64
C GLY A 745 34.11 11.71 32.62
N GLY A 746 33.28 12.64 32.14
CA GLY A 746 32.24 13.34 32.88
C GLY A 746 32.59 13.89 34.27
N SER A 747 33.09 15.10 34.36
CA SER A 747 33.07 15.89 35.60
C SER A 747 32.80 17.34 35.20
N GLY A 748 31.58 17.79 35.46
CA GLY A 748 31.19 19.19 35.29
C GLY A 748 31.29 19.96 36.60
N PHE A 749 30.75 21.17 36.58
CA PHE A 749 30.65 22.02 37.75
C PHE A 749 29.20 22.10 38.21
N ILE A 750 28.97 22.07 39.52
CA ILE A 750 27.68 22.46 40.09
C ILE A 750 27.83 23.91 40.51
N ILE A 751 26.92 24.73 40.01
CA ILE A 751 26.80 26.13 40.38
C ILE A 751 25.60 26.27 41.29
N ASP A 752 25.84 26.53 42.56
CA ASP A 752 24.81 26.77 43.55
C ASP A 752 24.44 28.27 43.60
N ASN A 753 23.23 28.58 44.06
CA ASN A 753 22.73 29.96 44.22
C ASN A 753 22.80 30.85 42.96
N ILE A 754 22.80 30.29 41.75
CA ILE A 754 22.84 31.10 40.53
C ILE A 754 21.49 31.79 40.28
N ASP A 755 21.54 33.06 39.88
CA ASP A 755 20.37 33.78 39.40
C ASP A 755 19.79 33.08 38.14
N PRO A 756 18.47 32.82 38.07
CA PRO A 756 17.87 32.17 36.89
C PRO A 756 18.13 32.91 35.58
N GLY A 757 18.20 34.25 35.60
CA GLY A 757 18.53 35.06 34.43
C GLY A 757 19.96 34.84 33.96
N GLN A 758 20.92 34.79 34.89
CA GLN A 758 22.31 34.44 34.57
C GLN A 758 22.46 33.00 34.03
N TRP A 759 21.72 32.04 34.60
CA TRP A 759 21.75 30.67 34.08
C TRP A 759 21.18 30.58 32.66
N ARG A 760 20.13 31.33 32.37
CA ARG A 760 19.56 31.40 31.02
C ARG A 760 20.59 31.92 30.01
N ILE A 761 21.42 32.89 30.39
CA ILE A 761 22.52 33.36 29.53
C ILE A 761 23.52 32.22 29.26
N ILE A 762 23.87 31.42 30.28
CA ILE A 762 24.74 30.23 30.11
C ILE A 762 24.12 29.22 29.13
N GLU A 763 22.82 28.96 29.25
CA GLU A 763 22.08 28.06 28.35
C GLU A 763 22.06 28.61 26.92
N GLU A 764 21.79 29.90 26.74
CA GLU A 764 21.78 30.57 25.43
C GLU A 764 23.15 30.53 24.76
N ILE A 765 24.23 30.80 25.50
CA ILE A 765 25.62 30.67 25.02
C ILE A 765 25.90 29.22 24.62
N THR A 766 25.51 28.28 25.46
CA THR A 766 25.75 26.85 25.22
C THR A 766 25.00 26.37 23.99
N GLU A 767 23.73 26.72 23.85
CA GLU A 767 22.88 26.38 22.71
C GLU A 767 23.41 27.02 21.43
N PHE A 768 23.81 28.29 21.48
CA PHE A 768 24.38 29.01 20.34
C PHE A 768 25.62 28.29 19.78
N HIS A 769 26.54 27.87 20.65
CA HIS A 769 27.77 27.20 20.22
C HIS A 769 27.60 25.69 19.95
N ALA A 770 26.70 25.00 20.65
CA ALA A 770 26.39 23.59 20.40
C ALA A 770 25.65 23.38 19.06
N ASN A 771 24.89 24.39 18.62
CA ASN A 771 24.18 24.37 17.35
C ASN A 771 25.03 24.84 16.15
N ARG A 772 26.30 25.21 16.35
CA ARG A 772 27.22 25.64 15.29
C ARG A 772 27.85 24.43 14.58
N PHE A 773 27.41 24.18 13.36
CA PHE A 773 27.92 23.15 12.47
C PHE A 773 28.76 23.76 11.33
N VAL A 774 29.96 23.23 11.11
CA VAL A 774 30.86 23.73 10.07
C VAL A 774 30.57 23.02 8.74
N VAL A 775 30.10 23.78 7.74
CA VAL A 775 29.94 23.30 6.37
C VAL A 775 31.23 23.59 5.60
N SER A 776 32.10 22.58 5.56
CA SER A 776 33.34 22.61 4.77
C SER A 776 33.04 22.72 3.26
N ALA A 777 33.99 23.23 2.47
CA ALA A 777 33.86 23.32 1.01
C ALA A 777 33.53 21.96 0.33
N ASN A 778 34.10 20.85 0.83
CA ASN A 778 33.77 19.50 0.33
C ASN A 778 32.30 19.14 0.59
N LEU A 779 31.80 19.45 1.78
CA LEU A 779 30.40 19.19 2.13
C LEU A 779 29.43 20.07 1.33
N GLU A 780 29.77 21.33 1.11
CA GLU A 780 29.03 22.22 0.21
C GLU A 780 28.92 21.64 -1.20
N GLN A 781 30.03 21.12 -1.75
CA GLN A 781 30.04 20.48 -3.06
C GLN A 781 29.16 19.22 -3.10
N ILE A 782 29.20 18.38 -2.05
CA ILE A 782 28.32 17.21 -1.93
C ILE A 782 26.84 17.63 -1.96
N LEU A 783 26.46 18.67 -1.21
CA LEU A 783 25.09 19.17 -1.16
C LEU A 783 24.62 19.71 -2.53
N HIS A 784 25.46 20.47 -3.24
CA HIS A 784 25.14 20.95 -4.59
C HIS A 784 25.02 19.82 -5.63
N ASN A 785 25.86 18.78 -5.53
CA ASN A 785 25.80 17.62 -6.42
C ASN A 785 24.49 16.84 -6.24
N GLN A 786 24.02 16.69 -5.00
CA GLN A 786 22.74 16.01 -4.71
C GLN A 786 21.56 16.72 -5.38
N ILE A 787 21.51 18.05 -5.32
CA ILE A 787 20.43 18.83 -5.94
C ILE A 787 20.49 18.78 -7.46
N SER A 788 21.70 18.69 -8.01
CA SER A 788 21.90 18.49 -9.45
C SER A 788 21.39 17.13 -9.91
N GLN A 789 21.55 16.07 -9.10
CA GLN A 789 21.01 14.74 -9.37
C GLN A 789 19.47 14.69 -9.28
N LEU A 790 18.87 15.56 -8.46
CA LEU A 790 17.42 15.72 -8.31
C LEU A 790 16.79 16.58 -9.43
N GLN A 791 17.52 16.89 -10.51
CA GLN A 791 17.09 17.77 -11.61
C GLN A 791 16.64 19.18 -11.18
N ALA A 792 17.00 19.63 -9.97
CA ALA A 792 16.68 20.94 -9.44
C ALA A 792 17.80 21.99 -9.67
N SER A 793 18.77 21.69 -10.53
CA SER A 793 19.90 22.58 -10.88
C SER A 793 19.44 23.96 -11.41
N ASN A 794 18.28 24.02 -12.08
CA ASN A 794 17.68 25.26 -12.57
C ASN A 794 17.24 26.21 -11.44
N VAL A 795 17.01 25.70 -10.22
CA VAL A 795 16.65 26.52 -9.05
C VAL A 795 17.90 27.15 -8.46
N LEU A 796 18.98 26.39 -8.28
CA LEU A 796 20.26 26.91 -7.76
C LEU A 796 20.93 27.91 -8.71
N ALA A 797 20.74 27.76 -10.02
CA ALA A 797 21.31 28.65 -11.04
C ALA A 797 20.82 30.11 -10.94
N ARG A 798 19.69 30.36 -10.24
CA ARG A 798 19.12 31.71 -10.05
C ARG A 798 19.84 32.53 -8.98
N TYR A 799 20.61 31.88 -8.12
CA TYR A 799 21.34 32.53 -7.05
C TYR A 799 22.77 32.83 -7.52
N THR A 800 23.26 34.05 -7.26
CA THR A 800 24.58 34.50 -7.72
C THR A 800 25.64 34.33 -6.64
N SER A 801 25.29 34.45 -5.36
CA SER A 801 26.23 34.30 -4.25
C SER A 801 26.38 32.84 -3.81
N ARG A 802 27.57 32.49 -3.32
CA ARG A 802 27.88 31.16 -2.77
C ARG A 802 27.01 30.85 -1.54
N LYS A 803 26.71 31.87 -0.73
CA LYS A 803 25.86 31.77 0.47
C LYS A 803 24.42 31.41 0.09
N ASP A 804 23.82 32.16 -0.85
CA ASP A 804 22.41 31.95 -1.21
C ASP A 804 22.20 30.59 -1.91
N LYS A 805 23.20 30.13 -2.67
CA LYS A 805 23.19 28.78 -3.26
C LYS A 805 23.16 27.69 -2.20
N LEU A 806 24.02 27.81 -1.19
CA LEU A 806 24.05 26.85 -0.08
C LEU A 806 22.76 26.92 0.75
N GLU A 807 22.23 28.13 0.96
CA GLU A 807 20.98 28.35 1.69
C GLU A 807 19.78 27.69 0.98
N ALA A 808 19.62 27.96 -0.31
CA ALA A 808 18.62 27.31 -1.15
C ALA A 808 18.81 25.79 -1.19
N ALA A 809 20.06 25.32 -1.17
CA ALA A 809 20.35 23.90 -1.16
C ALA A 809 19.88 23.19 0.12
N LEU A 810 20.15 23.78 1.28
CA LEU A 810 19.70 23.25 2.56
C LEU A 810 18.18 23.21 2.65
N ILE A 811 17.49 24.27 2.18
CA ILE A 811 16.02 24.34 2.15
C ILE A 811 15.42 23.22 1.27
N LEU A 812 15.97 23.01 0.07
CA LEU A 812 15.49 21.97 -0.86
C LEU A 812 15.68 20.55 -0.31
N LEU A 813 16.69 20.35 0.54
CA LEU A 813 16.95 19.08 1.23
C LEU A 813 16.11 18.93 2.52
N GLY A 814 15.23 19.88 2.81
CA GLY A 814 14.37 19.87 4.00
C GLY A 814 15.12 20.15 5.30
N ILE A 815 16.30 20.78 5.23
CA ILE A 815 17.13 21.08 6.40
C ILE A 815 16.74 22.42 6.99
N GLN A 816 16.30 22.41 8.24
CA GLN A 816 15.96 23.64 8.97
C GLN A 816 17.18 24.22 9.68
N PHE A 817 17.41 25.53 9.56
CA PHE A 817 18.48 26.23 10.25
C PHE A 817 18.05 27.64 10.66
N ARG A 818 18.64 28.16 11.73
CA ARG A 818 18.37 29.51 12.23
C ARG A 818 19.20 30.57 11.49
N ARG A 819 20.46 30.26 11.19
CA ARG A 819 21.42 31.21 10.63
C ARG A 819 22.50 30.49 9.83
N LEU A 820 23.00 31.16 8.79
CA LEU A 820 24.15 30.72 7.98
C LEU A 820 25.12 31.89 7.82
N ASP A 821 26.32 31.76 8.38
CA ASP A 821 27.38 32.77 8.27
C ASP A 821 28.53 32.24 7.39
N PHE A 822 29.22 33.13 6.70
CA PHE A 822 30.44 32.81 5.96
C PHE A 822 31.65 33.35 6.73
N ASP A 823 32.60 32.48 7.04
CA ASP A 823 33.86 32.84 7.69
C ASP A 823 34.93 33.02 6.61
N GLU A 824 35.29 34.29 6.34
CA GLU A 824 36.29 34.64 5.33
C GLU A 824 37.69 34.10 5.66
N GLY A 825 38.03 33.98 6.95
CA GLY A 825 39.35 33.52 7.38
C GLY A 825 39.57 32.03 7.16
N THR A 826 38.51 31.23 7.30
CA THR A 826 38.56 29.77 7.09
C THR A 826 37.99 29.32 5.74
N ASN A 827 37.36 30.23 4.98
CA ASN A 827 36.66 29.97 3.73
C ASN A 827 35.56 28.87 3.85
N GLN A 828 34.88 28.86 5.00
CA GLN A 828 33.86 27.87 5.37
C GLN A 828 32.55 28.55 5.78
N PHE A 829 31.44 27.81 5.69
CA PHE A 829 30.17 28.28 6.22
C PHE A 829 29.93 27.73 7.63
N LEU A 830 29.35 28.57 8.48
CA LEU A 830 28.92 28.24 9.83
C LEU A 830 27.39 28.18 9.81
N LEU A 831 26.87 26.95 9.86
CA LEU A 831 25.45 26.67 9.90
C LEU A 831 24.99 26.53 11.35
N TYR A 832 24.00 27.31 11.74
CA TYR A 832 23.40 27.24 13.07
C TYR A 832 22.09 26.46 12.98
N ALA A 833 22.17 25.15 13.21
CA ALA A 833 21.05 24.21 13.11
C ALA A 833 20.97 23.35 14.37
N ASN A 834 19.76 22.89 14.72
CA ASN A 834 19.59 22.00 15.88
C ASN A 834 20.29 20.65 15.62
N GLN A 835 20.47 19.84 16.67
CA GLN A 835 21.21 18.57 16.56
C GLN A 835 20.59 17.56 15.59
N GLU A 836 19.26 17.54 15.43
CA GLU A 836 18.57 16.64 14.50
C GLU A 836 18.95 17.00 13.06
N GLU A 837 18.92 18.29 12.73
CA GLU A 837 19.28 18.82 11.42
C GLU A 837 20.77 18.64 11.12
N GLN A 838 21.64 18.81 12.14
CA GLN A 838 23.05 18.47 12.02
C GLN A 838 23.27 16.97 11.76
N ALA A 839 22.48 16.09 12.38
CA ALA A 839 22.54 14.65 12.15
C ALA A 839 22.11 14.29 10.73
N LYS A 840 21.08 14.96 10.18
CA LYS A 840 20.69 14.83 8.76
C LYS A 840 21.85 15.20 7.84
N ILE A 841 22.51 16.33 8.08
CA ILE A 841 23.67 16.77 7.29
C ILE A 841 24.85 15.79 7.38
N LYS A 842 25.17 15.33 8.60
CA LYS A 842 26.24 14.36 8.81
C LYS A 842 25.94 13.03 8.11
N LYS A 843 24.69 12.58 8.14
CA LYS A 843 24.26 11.38 7.43
C LYS A 843 24.38 11.54 5.92
N ILE A 844 24.00 12.70 5.36
CA ILE A 844 24.24 13.01 3.94
C ILE A 844 25.73 12.93 3.62
N LYS A 845 26.60 13.57 4.44
CA LYS A 845 28.05 13.49 4.27
C LYS A 845 28.56 12.04 4.27
N ASP A 846 28.14 11.24 5.24
CA ASP A 846 28.61 9.87 5.42
C ASP A 846 28.12 8.93 4.31
N ILE A 847 26.94 9.19 3.73
CA ILE A 847 26.43 8.44 2.56
C ILE A 847 27.31 8.66 1.33
N PHE A 848 27.86 9.86 1.15
CA PHE A 848 28.55 10.24 -0.09
C PHE A 848 30.07 10.36 0.02
N ALA A 849 30.64 10.17 1.21
CA ALA A 849 32.09 10.21 1.45
C ALA A 849 32.82 8.86 1.31
N GLY A 850 32.12 7.77 0.98
CA GLY A 850 32.72 6.43 0.84
C GLY A 850 33.44 6.21 -0.50
N PRO A 851 34.63 5.57 -0.52
CA PRO A 851 35.37 5.26 -1.76
C PRO A 851 34.66 4.28 -2.71
N ASP A 852 33.59 3.62 -2.26
CA ASP A 852 32.77 2.72 -3.07
C ASP A 852 31.57 3.41 -3.76
N ALA A 853 31.43 4.74 -3.58
CA ALA A 853 30.42 5.52 -4.28
C ALA A 853 30.90 5.83 -5.72
N PHE A 854 30.55 4.93 -6.65
CA PHE A 854 30.82 4.98 -8.10
C PHE A 854 32.26 4.69 -8.54
N GLY A 855 32.64 3.41 -8.46
CA GLY A 855 33.88 2.90 -9.04
C GLY A 855 33.80 1.43 -9.45
N ILE A 856 33.10 1.11 -10.54
CA ILE A 856 33.36 -0.12 -11.32
C ILE A 856 33.59 0.31 -12.77
N PRO A 857 34.73 -0.05 -13.40
CA PRO A 857 35.04 0.36 -14.76
C PRO A 857 34.14 -0.40 -15.74
N PHE A 858 33.36 0.34 -16.54
CA PHE A 858 32.65 -0.22 -17.68
C PHE A 858 33.67 -0.69 -18.73
N ASN A 859 33.65 -1.98 -19.07
CA ASN A 859 34.36 -2.50 -20.23
C ASN A 859 33.72 -1.95 -21.52
N ASN A 860 34.56 -1.73 -22.54
CA ASN A 860 34.23 -0.98 -23.77
C ASN A 860 33.19 -1.63 -24.72
N GLU A 861 32.41 -2.62 -24.29
CA GLU A 861 31.44 -3.32 -25.15
C GLU A 861 29.98 -2.82 -24.97
N ASP A 862 29.64 -2.06 -23.92
CA ASP A 862 28.26 -1.65 -23.64
C ASP A 862 27.85 -0.24 -24.12
N ARG A 863 28.67 0.42 -24.96
CA ARG A 863 28.37 1.79 -25.45
C ARG A 863 27.27 1.88 -26.53
N GLN A 864 26.62 0.79 -26.91
CA GLN A 864 25.56 0.83 -27.94
C GLN A 864 24.11 0.83 -27.40
N TYR A 865 23.86 0.69 -26.10
CA TYR A 865 22.49 0.54 -25.58
C TYR A 865 21.90 1.73 -24.82
N THR A 866 22.58 2.87 -24.68
CA THR A 866 22.09 4.01 -23.88
C THR A 866 21.75 5.27 -24.67
N ARG A 867 21.40 5.16 -25.97
CA ARG A 867 20.92 6.32 -26.74
C ARG A 867 19.42 6.62 -26.65
N ASN A 868 18.59 5.76 -26.06
CA ASN A 868 17.14 5.97 -25.99
C ASN A 868 16.57 5.74 -24.58
N TYR A 869 17.14 6.39 -23.55
CA TYR A 869 16.51 6.43 -22.23
C TYR A 869 16.42 7.89 -21.76
N THR A 870 15.22 8.45 -21.85
CA THR A 870 14.85 9.70 -21.17
C THR A 870 14.16 9.28 -19.87
N PRO A 871 14.76 9.46 -18.68
CA PRO A 871 14.06 9.20 -17.43
C PRO A 871 12.95 10.24 -17.27
N GLY A 872 11.72 9.76 -17.08
CA GLY A 872 10.56 10.61 -16.83
C GLY A 872 10.75 11.50 -15.60
N LEU A 873 10.23 12.71 -15.73
CA LEU A 873 10.17 13.76 -14.73
C LEU A 873 9.53 13.24 -13.43
N ILE A 874 10.24 13.24 -12.31
CA ILE A 874 9.66 12.96 -10.98
C ILE A 874 9.34 14.30 -10.33
N ILE A 875 8.07 14.68 -10.33
CA ILE A 875 7.57 15.85 -9.59
C ILE A 875 7.08 15.34 -8.22
N PRO A 876 7.64 15.80 -7.09
CA PRO A 876 7.09 15.50 -5.77
C PRO A 876 5.77 16.25 -5.55
N ASP A 877 4.80 15.60 -4.90
CA ASP A 877 3.54 16.23 -4.52
C ASP A 877 3.76 17.35 -3.48
N ARG A 878 2.86 18.34 -3.44
CA ARG A 878 2.91 19.44 -2.45
C ARG A 878 2.90 18.86 -1.04
N GLY A 879 4.02 19.02 -0.33
CA GLY A 879 4.18 18.63 1.08
C GLY A 879 5.05 17.40 1.32
N GLN A 880 5.55 16.72 0.29
CA GLN A 880 6.49 15.60 0.47
C GLN A 880 7.91 16.07 0.79
N ASN A 881 8.53 15.46 1.79
CA ASN A 881 9.92 15.68 2.16
C ASN A 881 10.85 14.90 1.22
N LEU A 882 11.70 15.60 0.46
CA LEU A 882 12.66 15.01 -0.49
C LEU A 882 13.69 14.09 0.18
N TYR A 883 14.00 14.28 1.46
CA TYR A 883 14.88 13.40 2.22
C TYR A 883 14.28 11.99 2.41
N GLU A 884 12.97 11.90 2.65
CA GLU A 884 12.26 10.63 2.77
C GLU A 884 12.17 9.89 1.42
N LEU A 885 12.08 10.65 0.32
CA LEU A 885 12.12 10.13 -1.04
C LEU A 885 13.48 9.48 -1.37
N VAL A 886 14.59 10.10 -0.95
CA VAL A 886 15.96 9.59 -1.17
C VAL A 886 16.27 8.38 -0.29
N GLU A 887 15.82 8.34 0.97
CA GLU A 887 15.87 7.14 1.82
C GLU A 887 15.06 5.98 1.19
N GLY A 888 13.89 6.28 0.63
CA GLY A 888 13.08 5.32 -0.13
C GLY A 888 13.78 4.75 -1.38
N ILE A 889 14.66 5.51 -2.03
CA ILE A 889 15.45 5.06 -3.19
C ILE A 889 16.64 4.18 -2.75
N ARG A 890 17.30 4.48 -1.62
CA ARG A 890 18.42 3.67 -1.10
C ARG A 890 17.98 2.29 -0.59
N LEU A 891 16.83 2.20 0.08
CA LEU A 891 16.26 0.90 0.53
C LEU A 891 15.90 -0.02 -0.66
N ARG A 892 15.73 0.54 -1.87
CA ARG A 892 15.52 -0.22 -3.11
C ARG A 892 16.82 -0.72 -3.75
N GLN A 893 18.00 -0.19 -3.39
CA GLN A 893 19.26 -0.44 -4.09
C GLN A 893 20.31 -1.26 -3.29
N ILE A 894 20.13 -1.54 -2.00
CA ILE A 894 21.08 -2.35 -1.21
C ILE A 894 20.41 -3.62 -0.66
N SER A 895 20.47 -4.72 -1.42
CA SER A 895 20.66 -6.08 -0.88
C SER A 895 21.05 -7.06 -1.98
N PRO A 896 22.27 -7.59 -1.93
CA PRO A 896 22.44 -9.03 -1.92
C PRO A 896 23.33 -9.45 -0.73
N ARG A 897 22.84 -10.36 0.11
CA ARG A 897 23.69 -11.12 1.03
C ARG A 897 23.63 -12.60 0.67
N PHE A 898 24.67 -13.06 -0.01
CA PHE A 898 25.07 -14.46 0.01
C PHE A 898 25.60 -14.81 1.41
N SER A 899 25.09 -15.91 1.99
CA SER A 899 25.72 -16.54 3.17
C SER A 899 26.60 -17.69 2.68
N THR A 900 27.90 -17.59 2.91
CA THR A 900 28.84 -18.72 2.77
C THR A 900 28.93 -19.43 4.10
N ARG A 901 28.32 -20.61 4.21
CA ARG A 901 28.54 -21.55 5.32
C ARG A 901 29.65 -22.51 4.89
N ARG A 902 30.79 -22.49 5.58
CA ARG A 902 31.87 -23.48 5.47
C ARG A 902 31.35 -24.84 5.92
N VAL A 903 31.47 -25.86 5.07
CA VAL A 903 31.57 -27.27 5.46
C VAL A 903 32.82 -27.79 4.79
N ALA A 904 33.72 -28.33 5.59
CA ALA A 904 34.87 -29.09 5.12
C ALA A 904 34.37 -30.46 4.66
N GLU A 905 34.74 -30.90 3.47
CA GLU A 905 35.06 -32.31 3.18
C GLU A 905 35.63 -32.46 1.75
N THR A 906 36.47 -33.48 1.65
CA THR A 906 37.43 -33.84 0.61
C THR A 906 36.81 -34.40 -0.67
N GLY A 907 37.41 -34.14 -1.83
CA GLY A 907 37.11 -34.91 -3.04
C GLY A 907 37.73 -34.34 -4.33
N SER A 908 38.76 -35.00 -4.81
CA SER A 908 39.54 -34.74 -6.03
C SER A 908 38.76 -34.80 -7.35
N GLY A 909 39.15 -34.00 -8.36
CA GLY A 909 38.79 -34.28 -9.76
C GLY A 909 39.00 -33.16 -10.80
N SER A 910 40.25 -32.99 -11.25
CA SER A 910 40.71 -32.60 -12.60
C SER A 910 39.98 -31.53 -13.47
N ILE A 911 40.73 -30.47 -13.79
CA ILE A 911 40.62 -29.56 -14.95
C ILE A 911 41.22 -30.26 -16.20
N PRO A 912 40.92 -29.87 -17.47
CA PRO A 912 41.73 -28.86 -18.14
C PRO A 912 40.97 -27.80 -18.97
N GLN A 913 41.65 -26.65 -19.08
CA GLN A 913 41.38 -25.42 -19.83
C GLN A 913 41.64 -25.55 -21.35
N GLN A 914 41.40 -24.42 -22.04
CA GLN A 914 41.95 -23.94 -23.34
C GLN A 914 40.96 -24.09 -24.52
N PHE A 915 40.60 -23.05 -25.28
CA PHE A 915 41.49 -22.16 -26.03
C PHE A 915 40.95 -20.73 -26.29
N THR A 916 41.89 -19.88 -26.67
CA THR A 916 41.95 -18.43 -26.85
C THR A 916 41.47 -17.87 -28.21
N ASN A 917 40.92 -16.65 -28.16
CA ASN A 917 41.01 -15.47 -29.06
C ASN A 917 41.59 -15.59 -30.48
N THR A 918 40.97 -14.91 -31.49
CA THR A 918 41.47 -13.63 -32.09
C THR A 918 40.60 -13.07 -33.26
N THR A 919 40.27 -11.76 -33.19
CA THR A 919 40.19 -10.66 -34.22
C THR A 919 39.67 -10.91 -35.66
N GLN A 920 39.01 -9.99 -36.40
CA GLN A 920 39.07 -8.52 -36.49
C GLN A 920 37.88 -7.97 -37.34
N ARG A 921 37.58 -6.67 -37.17
CA ARG A 921 36.54 -5.87 -37.86
C ARG A 921 36.85 -5.57 -39.34
N THR A 922 35.80 -5.42 -40.17
CA THR A 922 35.67 -4.33 -41.17
C THR A 922 34.19 -4.01 -41.49
N SER A 923 33.99 -2.78 -41.97
CA SER A 923 32.81 -1.95 -42.17
C SER A 923 31.75 -2.37 -43.22
N ALA A 924 30.54 -1.81 -43.05
CA ALA A 924 29.28 -1.86 -43.81
C ALA A 924 29.35 -1.35 -45.29
N PRO A 925 28.24 -1.08 -46.02
CA PRO A 925 26.92 -1.76 -46.17
C PRO A 925 26.51 -1.94 -47.66
N THR A 926 25.68 -2.94 -48.04
CA THR A 926 24.55 -2.77 -49.00
C THR A 926 23.73 -4.06 -49.19
N SER A 927 22.55 -3.85 -49.76
CA SER A 927 21.39 -4.70 -50.03
C SER A 927 21.59 -5.98 -50.86
N LEU A 928 20.50 -6.77 -50.83
CA LEU A 928 20.00 -7.75 -51.83
C LEU A 928 20.27 -9.25 -51.60
N TYR A 929 19.29 -10.00 -52.12
CA TYR A 929 19.17 -11.44 -52.34
C TYR A 929 18.67 -12.28 -51.15
N ARG A 930 17.46 -12.87 -51.23
CA ARG A 930 16.92 -13.93 -52.10
C ARG A 930 16.97 -15.25 -51.32
N GLY A 931 15.78 -15.85 -51.18
CA GLY A 931 15.56 -17.04 -50.38
C GLY A 931 16.36 -18.26 -50.82
N ALA A 932 16.65 -19.09 -49.83
CA ALA A 932 17.04 -20.47 -50.01
C ALA A 932 16.16 -21.34 -49.12
N MET A 933 15.47 -22.28 -49.75
CA MET A 933 14.77 -23.39 -49.12
C MET A 933 15.75 -24.26 -48.34
N PHE A 934 15.33 -24.76 -47.17
CA PHE A 934 15.88 -25.99 -46.60
C PHE A 934 14.71 -26.89 -46.17
N GLN A 935 14.71 -28.10 -46.74
CA GLN A 935 13.84 -29.22 -46.38
C GLN A 935 14.23 -29.81 -45.01
N PRO A 936 13.29 -30.47 -44.31
CA PRO A 936 13.50 -31.02 -42.97
C PRO A 936 14.17 -32.42 -43.00
N PRO A 937 14.81 -32.87 -41.90
CA PRO A 937 15.30 -34.23 -41.78
C PRO A 937 14.22 -35.21 -41.30
N ARG A 938 14.05 -36.24 -42.13
CA ARG A 938 13.71 -37.67 -41.90
C ARG A 938 12.96 -38.12 -40.64
N GLU A 939 11.85 -38.79 -40.94
CA GLU A 939 11.03 -39.68 -40.11
C GLU A 939 11.80 -40.87 -39.51
N GLU A 940 11.59 -41.12 -38.22
CA GLU A 940 11.84 -42.41 -37.59
C GLU A 940 10.52 -43.21 -37.49
N ARG A 941 10.56 -44.42 -38.03
CA ARG A 941 9.49 -45.42 -37.97
C ARG A 941 9.50 -46.10 -36.60
N TYR A 942 8.35 -46.15 -35.93
CA TYR A 942 8.03 -47.20 -34.97
C TYR A 942 6.74 -47.89 -35.38
N SER A 943 6.78 -49.21 -35.27
CA SER A 943 5.84 -50.16 -35.86
C SER A 943 5.04 -50.88 -34.77
N ILE A 944 3.81 -51.30 -35.14
CA ILE A 944 3.01 -52.45 -34.63
C ILE A 944 2.17 -52.17 -33.33
N PRO A 945 0.98 -52.80 -33.10
CA PRO A 945 0.23 -53.81 -33.88
C PRO A 945 -1.25 -53.51 -34.19
N GLU A 946 -1.72 -54.23 -35.21
CA GLU A 946 -3.09 -54.53 -35.59
C GLU A 946 -3.92 -55.16 -34.45
N SER A 947 -5.20 -54.77 -34.36
CA SER A 947 -6.25 -55.62 -33.78
C SER A 947 -7.46 -55.68 -34.73
N THR A 948 -7.72 -56.89 -35.21
CA THR A 948 -8.86 -57.28 -36.06
C THR A 948 -10.20 -57.19 -35.32
N PRO A 949 -11.31 -56.79 -35.97
CA PRO A 949 -12.63 -56.79 -35.35
C PRO A 949 -13.36 -58.12 -35.56
N ARG A 950 -14.01 -58.62 -34.50
CA ARG A 950 -15.04 -59.67 -34.58
C ARG A 950 -16.41 -59.05 -34.82
N ARG A 951 -17.12 -59.61 -35.81
CA ARG A 951 -18.53 -59.38 -36.14
C ARG A 951 -19.47 -60.03 -35.12
N GLY A 952 -20.67 -59.45 -34.98
CA GLY A 952 -21.93 -60.20 -35.00
C GLY A 952 -22.85 -59.98 -33.79
N GLY A 953 -23.98 -59.30 -34.01
CA GLY A 953 -25.08 -59.12 -33.07
C GLY A 953 -25.83 -57.83 -33.32
#